data_AF-A0A5N7BUD6-F1
#
_entry.id   AF-A0A5N7BUD6-F1
#
_cell.length_a   1.000
_cell.length_b   1.000
_cell.length_c   1.000
_cell.angle_alpha   90.00
_cell.angle_beta   90.00
_cell.angle_gamma   90.00
#
_symmetry.space_group_name_H-M   'P 1'
#
loop_
_entity.id
_entity.type
_entity.pdbx_description
1 polymer ?
#
loop_
_entity_poly.entity_id
_entity_poly.type
_entity_poly.pdbx_seq_one_letter_code
_entity_poly.pdbx_strand_id
1 'polypeptide(L)'
;MLFASAVTSIAVDHLIPGAQVIPESDGKALEGVGGHHHRYHDRRTVTIRPSRNDTDDISKDFLWGIKRANHGGRLLLKKGEKYVIGRKLDLTFLDNIEVQLDGELKFTDDVPYWQENNFYYDFQKSISFWRWGGQDIKIFGTGVLNGNGQRWYNEFAGQEILDPNNDYYRPILFLTENATRISVEGITQLNSPCWTNFFVQSKDVSFNDVFIHAFSTNKSAEPKNSDGFDSLNVDGLRVTNTRVNVGDDCFSPKPNTTNIFVQNLLCNNTHGVSMGSIGQYPGVMDIIEHAYIENVTLLNGQNGARLKAWAGQAVGYGRINNITYKNIHIENTDAPVVLDQCYFNIDAAECARYPSQVNVTNIIFENISGTSSGKNGKVVADLVCSPNSVCSNIQLKNIDLTSPTGGPPVVVCDGVQGGIGGSGKTTLLEHILQSDHGFKIAVIVNDMSSLNIDATLIKNHRVSQTKENLIQLQNGCICCTLRGDLLEELAQLTRQDDVQYVVIESTGISEPMQVAETFTAEFSAAMQEADVADEEGKKILNQIVELGGLHKLARLDTTVTVIDAFNLLPNFDTAEFLSDRYGGEVVPEDERTISDLMVDQIEFADVIIINKIETIAEKTRERLRSILKLLNPDAKVLETSYSRVDVNEILDTGRFNFLKAASGAGWLRSLHEMTKRETGNGDRLAPVPETVEYGINNFVYKARRPFHPRRLFSLIHDKFILLQNSEAEAEDEDEQECASEGEENGDEEEEDEEMEDFPQPDPEVILSNKRSHPVLRPILRSKGFFWLATRPYQFGEWSQAGGMLTVGCGGPWFAEVPEEAWPEDADVRKSIEDDFQEPWGDRRQEIVFIGEGIDTAAITDLLNECLLSDGEMEKWGRIMKTKKLSKTEIQENMMQTWEDGWVEWPSFEEELPEQMEGKHRISEHVGHGHIHNHNPPLKKE
;
A
#
# COMPACT_ATOMS: atom_id res chain seq x y z
N MET A 1 57.06 8.56 50.80
CA MET A 1 57.58 7.16 50.81
C MET A 1 56.43 6.25 51.20
N LEU A 2 56.32 5.12 50.49
CA LEU A 2 55.22 4.12 50.43
C LEU A 2 54.11 4.43 49.42
N PHE A 3 54.13 3.68 48.30
CA PHE A 3 53.04 2.89 47.70
C PHE A 3 53.73 2.04 46.60
N ALA A 4 54.13 0.80 46.90
CA ALA A 4 53.34 -0.44 46.85
C ALA A 4 52.94 -0.81 45.41
N SER A 5 53.63 -1.83 44.92
CA SER A 5 53.48 -2.49 43.62
C SER A 5 52.10 -3.10 43.43
N ALA A 6 51.49 -2.82 42.28
CA ALA A 6 50.55 -3.72 41.63
C ALA A 6 51.04 -3.90 40.18
N VAL A 7 51.94 -4.87 40.01
CA VAL A 7 52.25 -5.42 38.69
C VAL A 7 51.09 -6.36 38.37
N THR A 8 50.12 -5.89 37.58
CA THR A 8 49.15 -6.75 36.94
C THR A 8 49.88 -7.62 35.93
N SER A 9 49.75 -8.93 36.09
CA SER A 9 50.35 -9.94 35.23
C SER A 9 49.74 -9.88 33.82
N ILE A 10 50.34 -9.10 32.93
CA ILE A 10 50.25 -9.36 31.50
C ILE A 10 51.13 -10.60 31.28
N ALA A 11 50.50 -11.74 31.03
CA ALA A 11 51.21 -12.93 30.57
C ALA A 11 52.01 -12.52 29.32
N VAL A 12 53.34 -12.50 29.44
CA VAL A 12 54.24 -12.29 28.31
C VAL A 12 54.22 -13.59 27.53
N ASP A 13 53.23 -13.75 26.65
CA ASP A 13 53.26 -14.81 25.63
C ASP A 13 54.50 -14.55 24.77
N HIS A 14 55.47 -15.46 24.86
CA HIS A 14 56.69 -15.41 24.08
C HIS A 14 56.36 -15.29 22.59
N LEU A 15 57.09 -14.43 21.87
CA LEU A 15 56.98 -14.28 20.43
C LEU A 15 57.22 -15.64 19.75
N ILE A 16 56.27 -16.09 18.94
CA ILE A 16 56.44 -17.36 18.21
C ILE A 16 57.49 -17.20 17.10
N PRO A 17 58.22 -18.28 16.73
CA PRO A 17 59.24 -18.19 15.68
C PRO A 17 58.71 -17.65 14.35
N GLY A 18 59.36 -16.62 13.82
CA GLY A 18 59.00 -16.00 12.55
C GLY A 18 57.88 -14.96 12.63
N ALA A 19 57.29 -14.73 13.80
CA ALA A 19 56.36 -13.63 14.02
C ALA A 19 57.08 -12.31 14.33
N GLN A 20 56.42 -11.19 14.05
CA GLN A 20 56.87 -9.85 14.44
C GLN A 20 55.69 -9.04 14.96
N VAL A 21 55.94 -8.16 15.94
CA VAL A 21 54.97 -7.17 16.41
C VAL A 21 55.59 -5.79 16.19
N ILE A 22 55.01 -5.03 15.27
CA ILE A 22 55.51 -3.72 14.84
C ILE A 22 54.59 -2.66 15.47
N PRO A 23 55.14 -1.71 16.24
CA PRO A 23 54.33 -0.64 16.83
C PRO A 23 53.85 0.32 15.74
N GLU A 24 52.67 0.91 15.96
CA GLU A 24 52.09 1.92 15.05
C GLU A 24 53.03 3.10 14.79
N SER A 25 53.86 3.47 15.77
CA SER A 25 54.82 4.58 15.65
C SER A 25 56.00 4.31 14.71
N ASP A 26 56.23 3.06 14.29
CA ASP A 26 57.34 2.69 13.40
C ASP A 26 56.88 2.57 11.95
N GLY A 27 56.54 3.71 11.35
CA GLY A 27 56.03 3.79 9.97
C GLY A 27 56.98 3.18 8.93
N LYS A 28 58.31 3.30 9.11
CA LYS A 28 59.28 2.70 8.19
C LYS A 28 59.27 1.17 8.25
N ALA A 29 59.14 0.59 9.44
CA ALA A 29 59.00 -0.85 9.57
C ALA A 29 57.66 -1.35 8.99
N LEU A 30 56.57 -0.60 9.21
CA LEU A 30 55.27 -0.88 8.61
C LEU A 30 55.31 -0.84 7.08
N GLU A 31 55.86 0.21 6.48
CA GLU A 31 56.08 0.28 5.03
C GLU A 31 56.92 -0.90 4.52
N GLY A 32 57.99 -1.24 5.23
CA GLY A 32 58.91 -2.33 4.84
C GLY A 32 58.28 -3.72 4.80
N VAL A 33 57.22 -3.97 5.58
CA VAL A 33 56.49 -5.25 5.55
C VAL A 33 55.17 -5.18 4.76
N GLY A 34 54.80 -4.00 4.26
CA GLY A 34 53.50 -3.77 3.61
C GLY A 34 52.33 -3.55 4.58
N GLY A 35 52.62 -3.25 5.85
CA GLY A 35 51.61 -2.94 6.87
C GLY A 35 51.05 -1.51 6.79
N HIS A 36 51.71 -0.60 6.07
CA HIS A 36 51.19 0.74 5.79
C HIS A 36 50.16 0.70 4.64
N HIS A 37 48.98 1.30 4.83
CA HIS A 37 47.90 1.30 3.84
C HIS A 37 47.38 2.70 3.52
N HIS A 38 47.31 3.06 2.25
CA HIS A 38 46.92 4.42 1.80
C HIS A 38 45.49 4.84 2.18
N ARG A 39 44.56 3.89 2.40
CA ARG A 39 43.16 4.18 2.80
C ARG A 39 42.86 4.04 4.29
N TYR A 40 43.75 3.41 5.07
CA TYR A 40 43.46 3.11 6.47
C TYR A 40 44.63 3.48 7.37
N HIS A 41 44.31 3.99 8.55
CA HIS A 41 45.31 4.36 9.53
C HIS A 41 46.20 3.17 9.91
N ASP A 42 47.44 3.47 10.24
CA ASP A 42 48.35 2.48 10.77
C ASP A 42 47.88 1.99 12.14
N ARG A 43 48.17 0.73 12.44
CA ARG A 43 47.88 0.10 13.74
C ARG A 43 49.09 -0.71 14.17
N ARG A 44 49.12 -1.10 15.45
CA ARG A 44 50.02 -2.15 15.92
C ARG A 44 49.84 -3.39 15.05
N THR A 45 50.86 -3.69 14.24
CA THR A 45 50.77 -4.73 13.21
C THR A 45 51.52 -5.98 13.64
N VAL A 46 50.83 -7.12 13.58
CA VAL A 46 51.37 -8.45 13.88
C VAL A 46 51.54 -9.19 12.56
N THR A 47 52.70 -9.80 12.36
CA THR A 47 52.94 -10.74 11.25
C THR A 47 53.24 -12.12 11.82
N ILE A 48 52.92 -13.17 11.06
CA ILE A 48 53.21 -14.57 11.38
C ILE A 48 54.02 -15.22 10.27
N ARG A 49 54.63 -16.38 10.55
CA ARG A 49 55.35 -17.15 9.53
C ARG A 49 54.40 -17.61 8.41
N PRO A 50 54.87 -17.67 7.15
CA PRO A 50 54.13 -18.33 6.08
C PRO A 50 54.24 -19.86 6.19
N SER A 51 53.29 -20.55 5.56
CA SER A 51 53.35 -21.98 5.31
C SER A 51 54.39 -22.30 4.23
N ARG A 52 55.17 -23.35 4.46
CA ARG A 52 56.21 -23.82 3.51
C ARG A 52 55.62 -24.54 2.30
N ASN A 53 54.44 -25.15 2.46
CA ASN A 53 53.70 -25.89 1.43
C ASN A 53 52.24 -26.09 1.86
N ASP A 54 51.45 -26.73 1.02
CA ASP A 54 50.00 -26.96 1.22
C ASP A 54 49.65 -27.89 2.40
N THR A 55 50.64 -28.50 3.06
CA THR A 55 50.46 -29.37 4.24
C THR A 55 51.04 -28.78 5.52
N ASP A 56 51.74 -27.64 5.44
CA ASP A 56 52.31 -26.94 6.60
C ASP A 56 51.24 -26.09 7.29
N ASP A 57 50.49 -26.74 8.18
CA ASP A 57 49.43 -26.13 9.00
C ASP A 57 49.99 -25.05 9.95
N ILE A 58 49.43 -23.85 9.84
CA ILE A 58 49.75 -22.68 10.67
C ILE A 58 48.59 -22.24 11.56
N SER A 59 47.55 -23.08 11.75
CA SER A 59 46.35 -22.69 12.52
C SER A 59 46.67 -22.14 13.90
N LYS A 60 47.67 -22.70 14.59
CA LYS A 60 48.14 -22.21 15.91
C LYS A 60 48.81 -20.84 15.81
N ASP A 61 49.66 -20.64 14.80
CA ASP A 61 50.33 -19.37 14.53
C ASP A 61 49.30 -18.28 14.18
N PHE A 62 48.29 -18.61 13.37
CA PHE A 62 47.19 -17.70 13.03
C PHE A 62 46.38 -17.30 14.26
N LEU A 63 45.96 -18.26 15.10
CA LEU A 63 45.23 -17.98 16.33
C LEU A 63 46.04 -17.09 17.29
N TRP A 64 47.35 -17.34 17.41
CA TRP A 64 48.26 -16.49 18.18
C TRP A 64 48.33 -15.07 17.60
N GLY A 65 48.46 -14.95 16.28
CA GLY A 65 48.49 -13.67 15.57
C GLY A 65 47.22 -12.85 15.78
N ILE A 66 46.06 -13.48 15.62
CA ILE A 66 44.74 -12.87 15.88
C ILE A 66 44.64 -12.38 17.32
N LYS A 67 44.95 -13.23 18.31
CA LYS A 67 44.91 -12.83 19.73
C LYS A 67 45.82 -11.63 20.02
N ARG A 68 46.99 -11.58 19.38
CA ARG A 68 47.95 -10.49 19.57
C ARG A 68 47.53 -9.19 18.86
N ALA A 69 46.83 -9.31 17.73
CA ALA A 69 46.27 -8.19 16.98
C ALA A 69 44.94 -7.68 17.56
N ASN A 70 44.24 -8.48 18.36
CA ASN A 70 42.99 -8.05 19.01
C ASN A 70 43.18 -6.77 19.85
N HIS A 71 42.07 -6.05 20.07
CA HIS A 71 42.04 -4.77 20.81
C HIS A 71 42.90 -3.68 20.14
N GLY A 72 42.47 -3.27 18.96
CA GLY A 72 42.98 -2.12 18.20
C GLY A 72 44.21 -2.39 17.32
N GLY A 73 44.59 -3.66 17.09
CA GLY A 73 45.72 -4.02 16.23
C GLY A 73 45.32 -4.55 14.85
N ARG A 74 46.33 -4.94 14.07
CA ARG A 74 46.21 -5.49 12.72
C ARG A 74 47.00 -6.80 12.59
N LEU A 75 46.40 -7.87 12.08
CA LEU A 75 47.13 -9.05 11.59
C LEU A 75 47.40 -8.88 10.10
N LEU A 76 48.67 -8.91 9.70
CA LEU A 76 49.08 -8.81 8.30
C LEU A 76 49.50 -10.17 7.74
N LEU A 77 48.80 -10.60 6.69
CA LEU A 77 49.14 -11.73 5.85
C LEU A 77 49.72 -11.21 4.54
N LYS A 78 51.04 -11.33 4.39
CA LYS A 78 51.80 -10.59 3.38
C LYS A 78 51.56 -11.08 1.96
N LYS A 79 51.66 -10.14 1.01
CA LYS A 79 51.58 -10.42 -0.41
C LYS A 79 52.59 -11.48 -0.87
N GLY A 80 52.13 -12.42 -1.68
CA GLY A 80 52.95 -13.50 -2.25
C GLY A 80 53.28 -14.65 -1.29
N GLU A 81 52.83 -14.56 -0.04
CA GLU A 81 52.97 -15.62 0.96
C GLU A 81 51.69 -16.45 1.07
N LYS A 82 51.84 -17.71 1.46
CA LYS A 82 50.73 -18.65 1.68
C LYS A 82 50.59 -19.00 3.16
N TYR A 83 49.35 -19.14 3.62
CA TYR A 83 48.99 -19.42 5.01
C TYR A 83 47.94 -20.53 5.05
N VAL A 84 48.34 -21.74 5.44
CA VAL A 84 47.49 -22.94 5.39
C VAL A 84 46.83 -23.21 6.75
N ILE A 85 45.51 -23.27 6.78
CA ILE A 85 44.70 -23.60 7.96
C ILE A 85 44.24 -25.06 7.88
N GLY A 86 44.79 -25.90 8.76
CA GLY A 86 44.47 -27.33 8.87
C GLY A 86 43.61 -27.71 10.07
N ARG A 87 43.28 -26.76 10.97
CA ARG A 87 42.50 -27.02 12.19
C ARG A 87 41.39 -26.00 12.34
N LYS A 88 40.29 -26.42 12.97
CA LYS A 88 39.16 -25.53 13.22
C LYS A 88 39.54 -24.41 14.18
N LEU A 89 39.04 -23.21 13.92
CA LEU A 89 39.37 -22.01 14.71
C LEU A 89 38.11 -21.37 15.26
N ASP A 90 38.09 -21.19 16.58
CA ASP A 90 37.06 -20.43 17.28
C ASP A 90 37.57 -19.00 17.53
N LEU A 91 37.02 -18.04 16.78
CA LEU A 91 37.40 -16.64 16.79
C LEU A 91 36.23 -15.77 17.28
N THR A 92 35.44 -16.27 18.25
CA THR A 92 34.27 -15.57 18.80
C THR A 92 34.60 -14.47 19.83
N PHE A 93 35.88 -14.23 20.09
CA PHE A 93 36.37 -13.32 21.14
C PHE A 93 36.81 -11.94 20.61
N LEU A 94 36.54 -11.62 19.35
CA LEU A 94 37.17 -10.48 18.68
C LEU A 94 36.58 -9.15 19.15
N ASP A 95 37.45 -8.17 19.29
CA ASP A 95 37.09 -6.83 19.74
C ASP A 95 38.06 -5.83 19.10
N ASN A 96 37.56 -5.08 18.13
CA ASN A 96 38.29 -4.07 17.37
C ASN A 96 39.59 -4.61 16.74
N ILE A 97 39.45 -5.37 15.66
CA ILE A 97 40.58 -6.00 14.97
C ILE A 97 40.56 -5.74 13.48
N GLU A 98 41.75 -5.57 12.90
CA GLU A 98 41.94 -5.60 11.46
C GLU A 98 42.72 -6.84 11.01
N VAL A 99 42.33 -7.43 9.90
CA VAL A 99 43.08 -8.48 9.19
C VAL A 99 43.35 -7.98 7.77
N GLN A 100 44.62 -7.65 7.50
CA GLN A 100 45.08 -7.29 6.16
C GLN A 100 45.51 -8.56 5.43
N LEU A 101 44.66 -9.04 4.52
CA LEU A 101 44.88 -10.23 3.70
C LEU A 101 45.38 -9.82 2.32
N ASP A 102 46.70 -9.81 2.12
CA ASP A 102 47.35 -9.59 0.82
C ASP A 102 47.95 -10.87 0.21
N GLY A 103 48.20 -11.88 1.04
CA GLY A 103 48.65 -13.22 0.63
C GLY A 103 47.49 -14.17 0.29
N GLU A 104 47.78 -15.48 0.29
CA GLU A 104 46.77 -16.53 0.17
C GLU A 104 46.56 -17.21 1.53
N LEU A 105 45.35 -17.14 2.08
CA LEU A 105 44.91 -17.99 3.19
C LEU A 105 44.14 -19.18 2.62
N LYS A 106 44.63 -20.40 2.83
CA LYS A 106 44.09 -21.62 2.21
C LYS A 106 43.72 -22.66 3.26
N PHE A 107 42.53 -23.24 3.16
CA PHE A 107 42.14 -24.38 3.99
C PHE A 107 42.65 -25.70 3.42
N THR A 108 43.01 -26.63 4.29
CA THR A 108 43.29 -28.02 3.88
C THR A 108 42.01 -28.72 3.44
N ASP A 109 42.12 -29.64 2.49
CA ASP A 109 41.05 -30.55 2.04
C ASP A 109 41.13 -31.92 2.73
N ASP A 110 41.55 -31.95 4.01
CA ASP A 110 41.53 -33.15 4.86
C ASP A 110 40.09 -33.46 5.29
N VAL A 111 39.31 -34.01 4.35
CA VAL A 111 37.90 -34.33 4.52
C VAL A 111 37.64 -35.16 5.80
N PRO A 112 38.36 -36.28 6.07
CA PRO A 112 38.16 -37.03 7.31
C PRO A 112 38.31 -36.20 8.57
N TYR A 113 39.33 -35.34 8.63
CA TYR A 113 39.51 -34.44 9.77
C TYR A 113 38.35 -33.47 9.93
N TRP A 114 37.92 -32.81 8.85
CA TRP A 114 36.86 -31.80 8.91
C TRP A 114 35.47 -32.38 9.17
N GLN A 115 35.18 -33.62 8.73
CA GLN A 115 33.95 -34.33 9.11
C GLN A 115 33.88 -34.55 10.63
N GLU A 116 35.01 -34.88 11.26
CA GLU A 116 35.08 -35.11 12.72
C GLU A 116 35.25 -33.81 13.53
N ASN A 117 35.92 -32.80 12.97
CA ASN A 117 36.39 -31.61 13.68
C ASN A 117 35.92 -30.32 13.02
N ASN A 118 34.66 -29.98 13.22
CA ASN A 118 34.05 -28.76 12.69
C ASN A 118 33.23 -28.00 13.77
N PHE A 119 32.60 -26.91 13.33
CA PHE A 119 31.46 -26.29 14.00
C PHE A 119 30.22 -26.64 13.20
N TYR A 120 29.26 -27.31 13.85
CA TYR A 120 28.03 -27.79 13.23
C TYR A 120 26.87 -26.84 13.53
N TYR A 121 26.04 -26.61 12.51
CA TYR A 121 24.86 -25.78 12.57
C TYR A 121 23.64 -26.59 12.10
N ASP A 122 22.60 -26.62 12.93
CA ASP A 122 21.36 -27.36 12.64
C ASP A 122 20.65 -26.83 11.39
N PHE A 123 20.71 -25.52 11.16
CA PHE A 123 20.09 -24.88 10.00
C PHE A 123 20.72 -25.43 8.70
N GLN A 124 19.91 -26.21 7.97
CA GLN A 124 20.28 -26.87 6.72
C GLN A 124 21.53 -27.76 6.81
N LYS A 125 21.80 -28.32 8.00
CA LYS A 125 22.86 -29.29 8.27
C LYS A 125 24.23 -28.87 7.71
N SER A 126 24.69 -27.69 8.10
CA SER A 126 25.96 -27.14 7.60
C SER A 126 27.08 -27.27 8.63
N ILE A 127 28.32 -27.31 8.15
CA ILE A 127 29.51 -27.24 9.01
C ILE A 127 30.38 -26.04 8.59
N SER A 128 31.30 -25.60 9.44
CA SER A 128 32.24 -24.52 9.10
C SER A 128 33.67 -24.83 9.52
N PHE A 129 34.64 -24.29 8.78
CA PHE A 129 36.06 -24.33 9.13
C PHE A 129 36.38 -23.53 10.39
N TRP A 130 35.71 -22.40 10.56
CA TRP A 130 35.95 -21.43 11.63
C TRP A 130 34.70 -20.60 11.91
N ARG A 131 34.67 -19.90 13.04
CA ARG A 131 33.60 -18.97 13.37
C ARG A 131 34.17 -17.66 13.90
N TRP A 132 33.71 -16.54 13.34
CA TRP A 132 34.11 -15.19 13.70
C TRP A 132 33.00 -14.54 14.53
N GLY A 133 33.33 -14.01 15.71
CA GLY A 133 32.34 -13.41 16.60
C GLY A 133 32.94 -12.31 17.46
N GLY A 134 32.07 -11.48 18.06
CA GLY A 134 32.47 -10.28 18.79
C GLY A 134 32.15 -9.00 18.02
N GLN A 135 33.01 -7.98 18.05
CA GLN A 135 32.69 -6.68 17.47
C GLN A 135 33.86 -5.99 16.76
N ASP A 136 33.55 -5.11 15.81
CA ASP A 136 34.50 -4.27 15.08
C ASP A 136 35.56 -5.11 14.36
N ILE A 137 35.09 -6.01 13.49
CA ILE A 137 35.92 -6.94 12.74
C ILE A 137 36.07 -6.44 11.31
N LYS A 138 37.30 -6.14 10.91
CA LYS A 138 37.58 -5.68 9.56
C LYS A 138 38.60 -6.56 8.86
N ILE A 139 38.25 -7.05 7.67
CA ILE A 139 39.13 -7.81 6.79
C ILE A 139 39.29 -7.02 5.50
N PHE A 140 40.51 -6.74 5.08
CA PHE A 140 40.73 -6.02 3.83
C PHE A 140 42.03 -6.46 3.14
N GLY A 141 42.18 -6.17 1.87
CA GLY A 141 43.45 -6.36 1.16
C GLY A 141 43.23 -6.74 -0.29
N THR A 142 44.24 -7.36 -0.90
CA THR A 142 44.22 -7.81 -2.31
C THR A 142 44.44 -9.31 -2.46
N GLY A 143 44.43 -10.04 -1.34
CA GLY A 143 44.74 -11.45 -1.26
C GLY A 143 43.55 -12.38 -1.52
N VAL A 144 43.80 -13.67 -1.29
CA VAL A 144 42.86 -14.75 -1.59
C VAL A 144 42.52 -15.53 -0.32
N LEU A 145 41.23 -15.72 -0.06
CA LEU A 145 40.68 -16.66 0.90
C LEU A 145 40.21 -17.92 0.14
N ASN A 146 40.95 -19.02 0.24
CA ASN A 146 40.80 -20.22 -0.58
C ASN A 146 40.26 -21.40 0.24
N GLY A 147 39.04 -21.85 -0.06
CA GLY A 147 38.38 -22.98 0.60
C GLY A 147 38.85 -24.36 0.13
N ASN A 148 39.64 -24.43 -0.95
CA ASN A 148 40.16 -25.67 -1.53
C ASN A 148 39.06 -26.70 -1.88
N GLY A 149 37.94 -26.22 -2.42
CA GLY A 149 36.69 -26.97 -2.62
C GLY A 149 36.70 -28.16 -3.59
N GLN A 150 37.72 -28.34 -4.45
CA GLN A 150 37.65 -29.30 -5.55
C GLN A 150 37.35 -30.75 -5.13
N ARG A 151 38.03 -31.21 -4.06
CA ARG A 151 37.81 -32.55 -3.51
C ARG A 151 36.39 -32.71 -2.98
N TRP A 152 35.90 -31.68 -2.29
CA TRP A 152 34.54 -31.64 -1.76
C TRP A 152 33.48 -31.74 -2.85
N TYR A 153 33.67 -31.04 -3.98
CA TYR A 153 32.75 -31.13 -5.13
C TYR A 153 32.72 -32.56 -5.70
N ASN A 154 33.88 -33.19 -5.84
CA ASN A 154 33.98 -34.55 -6.39
C ASN A 154 33.29 -35.58 -5.49
N GLU A 155 33.48 -35.49 -4.17
CA GLU A 155 32.88 -36.43 -3.20
C GLU A 155 31.37 -36.19 -3.01
N PHE A 156 30.90 -34.94 -3.14
CA PHE A 156 29.48 -34.59 -3.06
C PHE A 156 28.70 -34.76 -4.38
N ALA A 157 29.38 -35.07 -5.48
CA ALA A 157 28.74 -35.21 -6.79
C ALA A 157 27.59 -36.23 -6.75
N GLY A 158 26.39 -35.80 -7.14
CA GLY A 158 25.18 -36.64 -7.13
C GLY A 158 24.43 -36.69 -5.79
N GLN A 159 24.87 -35.95 -4.78
CA GLN A 159 24.19 -35.81 -3.49
C GLN A 159 23.41 -34.48 -3.40
N GLU A 160 22.58 -34.35 -2.37
CA GLU A 160 21.75 -33.17 -2.08
C GLU A 160 21.84 -32.80 -0.59
N ILE A 161 21.96 -31.49 -0.29
CA ILE A 161 22.29 -31.03 1.08
C ILE A 161 21.16 -31.30 2.07
N LEU A 162 19.91 -31.18 1.60
CA LEU A 162 18.70 -31.40 2.39
C LEU A 162 18.21 -32.86 2.37
N ASP A 163 18.95 -33.80 1.77
CA ASP A 163 18.62 -35.22 1.90
C ASP A 163 18.65 -35.61 3.39
N PRO A 164 17.54 -36.15 3.94
CA PRO A 164 17.50 -36.61 5.33
C PRO A 164 18.62 -37.59 5.68
N ASN A 165 19.10 -38.38 4.72
CA ASN A 165 20.16 -39.38 4.88
C ASN A 165 21.57 -38.87 4.57
N ASN A 166 21.72 -37.59 4.20
CA ASN A 166 23.04 -37.00 3.98
C ASN A 166 23.85 -37.00 5.29
N ASP A 167 24.96 -37.72 5.29
CA ASP A 167 25.95 -37.79 6.38
C ASP A 167 27.29 -37.13 5.99
N TYR A 168 27.35 -36.49 4.83
CA TYR A 168 28.52 -35.80 4.30
C TYR A 168 28.31 -34.29 4.30
N TYR A 169 28.83 -33.62 5.34
CA TYR A 169 28.69 -32.17 5.48
C TYR A 169 29.89 -31.44 4.90
N ARG A 170 29.66 -30.31 4.22
CA ARG A 170 30.71 -29.51 3.58
C ARG A 170 30.90 -28.20 4.34
N PRO A 171 32.15 -27.76 4.57
CA PRO A 171 32.42 -26.56 5.35
C PRO A 171 32.16 -25.26 4.59
N ILE A 172 31.50 -24.33 5.27
CA ILE A 172 31.33 -22.93 4.88
C ILE A 172 32.69 -22.22 4.97
N LEU A 173 32.99 -21.38 3.97
CA LEU A 173 34.29 -20.70 3.87
C LEU A 173 34.46 -19.56 4.88
N PHE A 174 33.46 -18.69 5.01
CA PHE A 174 33.46 -17.58 5.94
C PHE A 174 32.16 -17.52 6.72
N LEU A 175 32.24 -17.65 8.05
CA LEU A 175 31.08 -17.66 8.92
C LEU A 175 31.26 -16.67 10.06
N THR A 176 30.23 -15.84 10.28
CA THR A 176 30.11 -15.01 11.49
C THR A 176 29.02 -15.54 12.41
N GLU A 177 29.24 -15.46 13.72
CA GLU A 177 28.32 -15.88 14.77
C GLU A 177 28.36 -14.84 15.89
N ASN A 178 27.21 -14.25 16.23
CA ASN A 178 27.11 -13.23 17.28
C ASN A 178 28.14 -12.10 17.08
N ALA A 179 28.17 -11.57 15.85
CA ALA A 179 29.14 -10.56 15.44
C ALA A 179 28.45 -9.23 15.13
N THR A 180 29.08 -8.11 15.50
CA THR A 180 28.58 -6.77 15.21
C THR A 180 29.64 -5.92 14.49
N ARG A 181 29.24 -5.13 13.48
CA ARG A 181 30.13 -4.25 12.68
C ARG A 181 31.25 -5.04 12.00
N ILE A 182 30.87 -5.86 11.04
CA ILE A 182 31.78 -6.64 10.21
C ILE A 182 31.99 -5.93 8.87
N SER A 183 33.24 -5.81 8.43
CA SER A 183 33.57 -5.21 7.15
C SER A 183 34.60 -6.04 6.40
N VAL A 184 34.27 -6.45 5.17
CA VAL A 184 35.16 -7.19 4.27
C VAL A 184 35.35 -6.41 2.97
N GLU A 185 36.60 -6.13 2.60
CA GLU A 185 36.91 -5.27 1.45
C GLU A 185 38.07 -5.76 0.57
N GLY A 186 37.88 -5.77 -0.76
CA GLY A 186 38.97 -5.91 -1.75
C GLY A 186 39.51 -7.33 -1.98
N ILE A 187 39.14 -8.31 -1.15
CA ILE A 187 39.68 -9.66 -1.21
C ILE A 187 38.97 -10.55 -2.24
N THR A 188 39.63 -11.62 -2.65
CA THR A 188 39.02 -12.69 -3.45
C THR A 188 38.71 -13.91 -2.59
N GLN A 189 37.49 -14.42 -2.65
CA GLN A 189 37.07 -15.68 -2.06
C GLN A 189 36.99 -16.75 -3.16
N LEU A 190 37.73 -17.84 -2.97
CA LEU A 190 37.96 -18.83 -4.00
C LEU A 190 37.60 -20.23 -3.53
N ASN A 191 36.83 -20.94 -4.35
CA ASN A 191 36.53 -22.36 -4.24
C ASN A 191 36.04 -22.78 -2.84
N SER A 192 34.95 -22.16 -2.39
CA SER A 192 34.25 -22.58 -1.18
C SER A 192 33.69 -24.00 -1.33
N PRO A 193 33.91 -24.93 -0.38
CA PRO A 193 33.34 -26.27 -0.43
C PRO A 193 31.80 -26.32 -0.44
N CYS A 194 31.17 -25.36 0.25
CA CYS A 194 29.73 -25.13 0.32
C CYS A 194 29.48 -23.61 0.22
N TRP A 195 28.54 -23.05 1.00
CA TRP A 195 28.27 -21.62 1.04
C TRP A 195 29.53 -20.81 1.32
N THR A 196 29.68 -19.70 0.64
CA THR A 196 30.88 -18.87 0.73
C THR A 196 30.84 -18.00 1.98
N ASN A 197 29.74 -17.29 2.20
CA ASN A 197 29.56 -16.41 3.36
C ASN A 197 28.24 -16.75 4.06
N PHE A 198 28.30 -17.06 5.36
CA PHE A 198 27.11 -17.28 6.19
C PHE A 198 27.17 -16.46 7.46
N PHE A 199 26.17 -15.60 7.67
CA PHE A 199 26.11 -14.72 8.83
C PHE A 199 25.01 -15.18 9.78
N VAL A 200 25.35 -15.50 11.02
CA VAL A 200 24.42 -16.00 12.03
C VAL A 200 24.36 -15.01 13.19
N GLN A 201 23.15 -14.57 13.56
CA GLN A 201 22.92 -13.68 14.71
C GLN A 201 23.84 -12.46 14.68
N SER A 202 24.01 -11.85 13.50
CA SER A 202 25.01 -10.81 13.27
C SER A 202 24.35 -9.47 12.91
N LYS A 203 25.03 -8.36 13.21
CA LYS A 203 24.54 -7.00 12.95
C LYS A 203 25.58 -6.16 12.21
N ASP A 204 25.12 -5.27 11.33
CA ASP A 204 25.98 -4.35 10.55
C ASP A 204 27.09 -5.08 9.78
N VAL A 205 26.72 -5.98 8.89
CA VAL A 205 27.64 -6.74 8.04
C VAL A 205 27.81 -6.01 6.71
N SER A 206 29.05 -5.76 6.30
CA SER A 206 29.35 -5.04 5.05
C SER A 206 30.43 -5.72 4.20
N PHE A 207 30.16 -5.81 2.89
CA PHE A 207 31.07 -6.32 1.88
C PHE A 207 31.20 -5.30 0.76
N ASN A 208 32.44 -4.96 0.37
CA ASN A 208 32.70 -4.02 -0.69
C ASN A 208 33.87 -4.48 -1.58
N ASP A 209 33.73 -4.41 -2.90
CA ASP A 209 34.81 -4.76 -3.84
C ASP A 209 35.35 -6.19 -3.63
N VAL A 210 34.44 -7.15 -3.42
CA VAL A 210 34.78 -8.56 -3.19
C VAL A 210 34.53 -9.38 -4.45
N PHE A 211 35.44 -10.32 -4.72
CA PHE A 211 35.32 -11.27 -5.83
C PHE A 211 35.09 -12.67 -5.29
N ILE A 212 33.96 -13.29 -5.63
CA ILE A 212 33.60 -14.64 -5.20
C ILE A 212 33.57 -15.55 -6.41
N HIS A 213 34.37 -16.60 -6.37
CA HIS A 213 34.47 -17.56 -7.47
C HIS A 213 34.55 -19.00 -6.98
N ALA A 214 33.75 -19.89 -7.57
CA ALA A 214 33.87 -21.32 -7.40
C ALA A 214 34.00 -22.00 -8.76
N PHE A 215 35.11 -22.71 -8.99
CA PHE A 215 35.37 -23.41 -10.24
C PHE A 215 35.63 -24.89 -9.98
N SER A 216 34.99 -25.74 -10.77
CA SER A 216 35.34 -27.15 -10.83
C SER A 216 36.19 -27.47 -12.05
N THR A 217 37.24 -28.25 -11.83
CA THR A 217 38.06 -28.90 -12.86
C THR A 217 37.42 -30.17 -13.39
N ASN A 218 36.30 -30.61 -12.80
CA ASN A 218 35.53 -31.79 -13.19
C ASN A 218 34.09 -31.40 -13.52
N LYS A 219 33.73 -31.46 -14.81
CA LYS A 219 32.38 -31.11 -15.31
C LYS A 219 31.25 -31.96 -14.74
N SER A 220 31.55 -33.15 -14.20
CA SER A 220 30.54 -34.00 -13.55
C SER A 220 30.39 -33.69 -12.05
N ALA A 221 31.16 -32.74 -11.53
CA ALA A 221 31.17 -32.35 -10.13
C ALA A 221 31.20 -30.81 -10.05
N GLU A 222 30.08 -30.18 -10.40
CA GLU A 222 29.91 -28.74 -10.30
C GLU A 222 29.95 -28.27 -8.83
N PRO A 223 30.33 -27.01 -8.55
CA PRO A 223 30.35 -26.44 -7.20
C PRO A 223 28.92 -26.17 -6.70
N LYS A 224 28.13 -27.24 -6.48
CA LYS A 224 26.76 -27.14 -5.96
C LYS A 224 26.72 -26.47 -4.59
N ASN A 225 25.69 -25.67 -4.32
CA ASN A 225 25.50 -24.98 -3.04
C ASN A 225 26.72 -24.14 -2.62
N SER A 226 27.37 -23.51 -3.60
CA SER A 226 28.49 -22.62 -3.35
C SER A 226 28.04 -21.15 -3.30
N ASP A 227 26.90 -20.92 -2.65
CA ASP A 227 26.18 -19.65 -2.54
C ASP A 227 27.13 -18.49 -2.20
N GLY A 228 26.85 -17.30 -2.73
CA GLY A 228 27.67 -16.12 -2.49
C GLY A 228 27.49 -15.56 -1.08
N PHE A 229 26.24 -15.28 -0.70
CA PHE A 229 25.87 -14.68 0.58
C PHE A 229 24.61 -15.30 1.15
N ASP A 230 24.69 -15.77 2.39
CA ASP A 230 23.59 -16.30 3.17
C ASP A 230 23.57 -15.67 4.56
N SER A 231 22.38 -15.53 5.13
CA SER A 231 22.19 -14.91 6.45
C SER A 231 21.09 -15.61 7.23
N LEU A 232 21.21 -15.63 8.55
CA LEU A 232 20.21 -16.16 9.48
C LEU A 232 20.18 -15.29 10.74
N ASN A 233 19.04 -14.67 11.02
CA ASN A 233 18.88 -13.69 12.11
C ASN A 233 19.89 -12.53 11.99
N VAL A 234 19.80 -11.75 10.93
CA VAL A 234 20.75 -10.68 10.62
C VAL A 234 20.06 -9.35 10.42
N ASP A 235 20.60 -8.31 11.02
CA ASP A 235 20.08 -6.95 10.88
C ASP A 235 21.17 -6.02 10.34
N GLY A 236 20.93 -5.43 9.17
CA GLY A 236 21.92 -4.59 8.48
C GLY A 236 22.91 -5.43 7.66
N LEU A 237 22.57 -5.73 6.41
CA LEU A 237 23.45 -6.45 5.47
C LEU A 237 23.69 -5.62 4.20
N ARG A 238 24.94 -5.16 4.03
CA ARG A 238 25.35 -4.32 2.90
C ARG A 238 26.32 -5.03 1.97
N VAL A 239 25.98 -5.15 0.69
CA VAL A 239 26.88 -5.71 -0.34
C VAL A 239 27.02 -4.74 -1.50
N THR A 240 28.22 -4.24 -1.73
CA THR A 240 28.51 -3.25 -2.79
C THR A 240 29.65 -3.67 -3.70
N ASN A 241 29.58 -3.32 -4.99
CA ASN A 241 30.68 -3.48 -5.96
C ASN A 241 31.25 -4.91 -6.01
N THR A 242 30.39 -5.92 -5.91
CA THR A 242 30.81 -7.30 -5.71
C THR A 242 30.55 -8.13 -6.97
N ARG A 243 31.40 -9.12 -7.23
CA ARG A 243 31.21 -10.07 -8.35
C ARG A 243 31.14 -11.49 -7.81
N VAL A 244 30.14 -12.24 -8.25
CA VAL A 244 29.86 -13.59 -7.80
C VAL A 244 29.72 -14.50 -9.02
N ASN A 245 30.55 -15.53 -9.10
CA ASN A 245 30.47 -16.58 -10.11
C ASN A 245 30.64 -17.94 -9.45
N VAL A 246 29.50 -18.55 -9.15
CA VAL A 246 29.36 -19.72 -8.28
C VAL A 246 28.34 -20.69 -8.88
N GLY A 247 28.12 -21.86 -8.28
CA GLY A 247 27.19 -22.87 -8.78
C GLY A 247 25.79 -22.86 -8.14
N ASP A 248 25.43 -21.81 -7.40
CA ASP A 248 24.13 -21.67 -6.71
C ASP A 248 23.76 -20.18 -6.55
N ASP A 249 22.97 -19.79 -5.55
CA ASP A 249 22.52 -18.41 -5.35
C ASP A 249 23.66 -17.39 -5.29
N CYS A 250 23.43 -16.23 -5.91
CA CYS A 250 24.35 -15.10 -5.83
C CYS A 250 24.26 -14.40 -4.47
N PHE A 251 23.03 -14.18 -4.03
CA PHE A 251 22.68 -13.52 -2.78
C PHE A 251 21.35 -14.10 -2.29
N SER A 252 21.34 -14.69 -1.10
CA SER A 252 20.21 -15.45 -0.59
C SER A 252 20.02 -15.25 0.92
N PRO A 253 19.43 -14.12 1.36
CA PRO A 253 19.12 -13.96 2.76
C PRO A 253 18.10 -15.01 3.19
N LYS A 254 18.37 -15.69 4.30
CA LYS A 254 17.48 -16.70 4.90
C LYS A 254 16.70 -16.03 6.06
N PRO A 255 15.93 -16.79 6.88
CA PRO A 255 15.04 -16.22 7.88
C PRO A 255 15.62 -15.13 8.79
N ASN A 256 14.74 -14.20 9.13
CA ASN A 256 14.94 -13.08 10.04
C ASN A 256 16.10 -12.17 9.60
N THR A 257 16.13 -11.86 8.30
CA THR A 257 17.09 -10.89 7.74
C THR A 257 16.39 -9.57 7.41
N THR A 258 16.86 -8.48 8.00
CA THR A 258 16.29 -7.13 7.82
C THR A 258 17.35 -6.10 7.41
N ASN A 259 16.90 -4.97 6.85
CA ASN A 259 17.76 -3.83 6.50
C ASN A 259 18.88 -4.23 5.52
N ILE A 260 18.47 -4.70 4.34
CA ILE A 260 19.36 -5.21 3.30
C ILE A 260 19.60 -4.13 2.25
N PHE A 261 20.86 -3.88 1.91
CA PHE A 261 21.24 -2.97 0.83
C PHE A 261 22.26 -3.63 -0.10
N VAL A 262 21.88 -3.81 -1.36
CA VAL A 262 22.73 -4.41 -2.39
C VAL A 262 22.86 -3.44 -3.55
N GLN A 263 24.10 -3.12 -3.96
CA GLN A 263 24.34 -2.22 -5.09
C GLN A 263 25.54 -2.66 -5.93
N ASN A 264 25.45 -2.54 -7.27
CA ASN A 264 26.55 -2.86 -8.19
C ASN A 264 27.02 -4.32 -8.02
N LEU A 265 26.09 -5.26 -8.09
CA LEU A 265 26.35 -6.70 -7.97
C LEU A 265 26.36 -7.35 -9.35
N LEU A 266 27.42 -8.09 -9.67
CA LEU A 266 27.49 -8.92 -10.88
C LEU A 266 27.39 -10.40 -10.50
N CYS A 267 26.33 -11.05 -10.96
CA CYS A 267 26.08 -12.47 -10.77
C CYS A 267 26.24 -13.20 -12.10
N ASN A 268 27.09 -14.22 -12.16
CA ASN A 268 27.26 -15.04 -13.35
C ASN A 268 27.15 -16.54 -13.02
N ASN A 269 26.38 -17.29 -13.80
CA ASN A 269 26.18 -18.73 -13.64
C ASN A 269 25.52 -19.12 -12.29
N THR A 270 24.70 -18.24 -11.71
CA THR A 270 24.11 -18.40 -10.37
C THR A 270 22.63 -18.80 -10.40
N HIS A 271 22.04 -19.07 -9.23
CA HIS A 271 20.60 -19.23 -9.06
C HIS A 271 19.85 -17.93 -8.75
N GLY A 272 20.50 -16.78 -8.96
CA GLY A 272 19.88 -15.45 -8.88
C GLY A 272 20.11 -14.71 -7.57
N VAL A 273 19.43 -13.57 -7.44
CA VAL A 273 19.27 -12.84 -6.18
C VAL A 273 17.93 -13.28 -5.61
N SER A 274 17.99 -14.09 -4.56
CA SER A 274 16.86 -14.90 -4.10
C SER A 274 16.52 -14.62 -2.64
N MET A 275 15.39 -13.96 -2.36
CA MET A 275 14.91 -13.83 -0.98
C MET A 275 14.39 -15.19 -0.50
N GLY A 276 15.01 -15.74 0.55
CA GLY A 276 14.66 -17.03 1.14
C GLY A 276 15.65 -18.14 0.80
N SER A 277 15.30 -19.42 0.93
CA SER A 277 13.96 -19.91 1.25
C SER A 277 13.58 -19.63 2.70
N ILE A 278 12.34 -19.21 2.94
CA ILE A 278 11.77 -19.05 4.28
C ILE A 278 10.52 -19.91 4.48
N GLY A 279 10.10 -20.07 5.74
CA GLY A 279 8.99 -20.93 6.13
C GLY A 279 9.38 -22.40 6.20
N GLN A 280 10.66 -22.74 6.39
CA GLN A 280 11.11 -24.13 6.28
C GLN A 280 10.68 -25.00 7.46
N TYR A 281 10.71 -24.46 8.68
CA TYR A 281 10.58 -25.26 9.91
C TYR A 281 9.22 -25.05 10.59
N PRO A 282 8.55 -26.12 11.04
CA PRO A 282 7.20 -26.04 11.57
C PRO A 282 7.13 -25.22 12.85
N GLY A 283 6.12 -24.35 12.94
CA GLY A 283 5.92 -23.47 14.10
C GLY A 283 6.89 -22.30 14.20
N VAL A 284 7.77 -22.11 13.22
CA VAL A 284 8.71 -20.98 13.15
C VAL A 284 8.12 -19.91 12.25
N MET A 285 8.09 -18.67 12.76
CA MET A 285 7.87 -17.48 11.93
C MET A 285 9.20 -17.03 11.34
N ASP A 286 9.28 -16.97 10.01
CA ASP A 286 10.45 -16.47 9.30
C ASP A 286 10.12 -15.15 8.58
N ILE A 287 10.97 -14.14 8.70
CA ILE A 287 10.78 -12.86 7.99
C ILE A 287 11.97 -12.47 7.10
N ILE A 288 11.71 -11.77 6.01
CA ILE A 288 12.71 -10.99 5.25
C ILE A 288 12.09 -9.63 4.95
N GLU A 289 12.68 -8.54 5.46
CA GLU A 289 12.10 -7.20 5.33
C GLU A 289 13.12 -6.10 4.99
N HIS A 290 12.64 -5.04 4.36
CA HIS A 290 13.41 -3.81 4.09
C HIS A 290 14.67 -4.07 3.26
N ALA A 291 14.48 -4.55 2.03
CA ALA A 291 15.57 -4.80 1.10
C ALA A 291 15.54 -3.85 -0.09
N TYR A 292 16.68 -3.20 -0.36
CA TYR A 292 16.87 -2.36 -1.54
C TYR A 292 18.03 -2.91 -2.38
N ILE A 293 17.69 -3.46 -3.54
CA ILE A 293 18.60 -4.11 -4.48
C ILE A 293 18.66 -3.27 -5.75
N GLU A 294 19.81 -2.69 -6.06
CA GLU A 294 19.97 -1.76 -7.17
C GLU A 294 21.19 -2.07 -8.05
N ASN A 295 21.07 -1.82 -9.37
CA ASN A 295 22.19 -1.93 -10.32
C ASN A 295 22.82 -3.33 -10.30
N VAL A 296 22.00 -4.36 -10.50
CA VAL A 296 22.45 -5.76 -10.52
C VAL A 296 22.46 -6.27 -11.95
N THR A 297 23.53 -6.99 -12.31
CA THR A 297 23.64 -7.69 -13.59
C THR A 297 23.67 -9.20 -13.35
N LEU A 298 22.72 -9.92 -13.95
CA LEU A 298 22.53 -11.37 -13.82
C LEU A 298 22.76 -12.02 -15.19
N LEU A 299 23.78 -12.87 -15.28
CA LEU A 299 24.20 -13.51 -16.53
C LEU A 299 24.17 -15.03 -16.39
N ASN A 300 23.64 -15.72 -17.40
CA ASN A 300 23.72 -17.19 -17.52
C ASN A 300 23.16 -17.94 -16.31
N GLY A 301 22.17 -17.38 -15.62
CA GLY A 301 21.64 -17.92 -14.36
C GLY A 301 20.46 -18.87 -14.55
N GLN A 302 20.13 -19.61 -13.50
CA GLN A 302 18.85 -20.32 -13.43
C GLN A 302 17.70 -19.34 -13.14
N ASN A 303 17.89 -18.43 -12.19
CA ASN A 303 16.87 -17.43 -11.86
C ASN A 303 17.50 -16.04 -11.80
N GLY A 304 16.68 -15.00 -11.98
CA GLY A 304 17.09 -13.60 -11.84
C GLY A 304 16.72 -13.06 -10.46
N ALA A 305 15.70 -12.21 -10.40
CA ALA A 305 15.11 -11.74 -9.15
C ALA A 305 14.09 -12.77 -8.66
N ARG A 306 14.34 -13.40 -7.50
CA ARG A 306 13.56 -14.53 -7.00
C ARG A 306 13.08 -14.30 -5.57
N LEU A 307 11.85 -14.69 -5.30
CA LEU A 307 11.27 -14.82 -3.97
C LEU A 307 10.91 -16.28 -3.77
N LYS A 308 11.34 -16.92 -2.67
CA LYS A 308 11.13 -18.36 -2.47
C LYS A 308 10.68 -18.71 -1.05
N ALA A 309 9.60 -19.48 -0.95
CA ALA A 309 9.03 -19.94 0.31
C ALA A 309 8.62 -21.41 0.26
N TRP A 310 8.73 -22.08 1.41
CA TRP A 310 8.38 -23.49 1.56
C TRP A 310 6.85 -23.68 1.64
N ALA A 311 6.40 -24.83 1.11
CA ALA A 311 5.05 -25.38 1.25
C ALA A 311 5.15 -26.83 1.77
N GLY A 312 4.07 -27.39 2.32
CA GLY A 312 4.06 -28.77 2.82
C GLY A 312 3.41 -28.95 4.20
N GLN A 313 3.35 -30.19 4.69
CA GLN A 313 2.63 -30.55 5.93
C GLN A 313 3.26 -30.00 7.21
N ALA A 314 4.59 -29.86 7.21
CA ALA A 314 5.38 -29.53 8.39
C ALA A 314 6.31 -28.35 8.07
N VAL A 315 5.72 -27.26 7.61
CA VAL A 315 6.42 -26.01 7.26
C VAL A 315 6.06 -24.89 8.23
N GLY A 316 6.89 -23.87 8.26
CA GLY A 316 6.67 -22.64 9.01
C GLY A 316 5.73 -21.67 8.29
N TYR A 317 5.65 -20.48 8.84
CA TYR A 317 4.88 -19.36 8.30
C TYR A 317 5.75 -18.10 8.33
N GLY A 318 5.31 -17.00 7.73
CA GLY A 318 6.17 -15.83 7.70
C GLY A 318 5.75 -14.75 6.72
N ARG A 319 6.69 -13.86 6.42
CA ARG A 319 6.48 -12.84 5.38
C ARG A 319 7.77 -12.40 4.70
N ILE A 320 7.66 -12.07 3.42
CA ILE A 320 8.62 -11.27 2.66
C ILE A 320 7.96 -9.92 2.39
N ASN A 321 8.55 -8.84 2.87
CA ASN A 321 7.89 -7.53 2.85
C ASN A 321 8.84 -6.39 2.53
N ASN A 322 8.36 -5.39 1.78
CA ASN A 322 9.12 -4.17 1.47
C ASN A 322 10.47 -4.48 0.79
N ILE A 323 10.40 -5.07 -0.39
CA ILE A 323 11.57 -5.48 -1.20
C ILE A 323 11.54 -4.73 -2.53
N THR A 324 12.60 -4.01 -2.83
CA THR A 324 12.77 -3.29 -4.10
C THR A 324 13.92 -3.89 -4.90
N TYR A 325 13.62 -4.31 -6.12
CA TYR A 325 14.58 -4.62 -7.18
C TYR A 325 14.55 -3.51 -8.22
N LYS A 326 15.64 -2.76 -8.35
CA LYS A 326 15.73 -1.59 -9.23
C LYS A 326 16.93 -1.68 -10.18
N ASN A 327 16.76 -1.30 -11.44
CA ASN A 327 17.83 -1.27 -12.44
C ASN A 327 18.54 -2.63 -12.56
N ILE A 328 17.77 -3.66 -12.90
CA ILE A 328 18.27 -5.04 -13.01
C ILE A 328 18.46 -5.40 -14.49
N HIS A 329 19.68 -5.79 -14.87
CA HIS A 329 19.97 -6.30 -16.21
C HIS A 329 20.10 -7.82 -16.18
N ILE A 330 19.30 -8.52 -16.98
CA ILE A 330 19.23 -9.99 -16.98
C ILE A 330 19.53 -10.50 -18.38
N GLU A 331 20.54 -11.37 -18.54
CA GLU A 331 20.82 -12.03 -19.81
C GLU A 331 20.95 -13.54 -19.67
N ASN A 332 20.40 -14.26 -20.66
CA ASN A 332 20.50 -15.70 -20.76
C ASN A 332 20.13 -16.43 -19.45
N THR A 333 19.06 -16.01 -18.80
CA THR A 333 18.61 -16.57 -17.51
C THR A 333 17.31 -17.35 -17.67
N ASP A 334 17.20 -18.56 -17.09
CA ASP A 334 16.04 -19.44 -17.33
C ASP A 334 14.72 -18.82 -16.86
N ALA A 335 14.69 -18.29 -15.64
CA ALA A 335 13.52 -17.65 -15.04
C ALA A 335 13.89 -16.24 -14.51
N PRO A 336 13.73 -15.17 -15.31
CA PRO A 336 14.20 -13.83 -14.95
C PRO A 336 13.57 -13.24 -13.69
N VAL A 337 12.25 -13.34 -13.52
CA VAL A 337 11.52 -12.86 -12.34
C VAL A 337 10.62 -13.99 -11.83
N VAL A 338 10.75 -14.36 -10.56
CA VAL A 338 10.04 -15.52 -10.01
C VAL A 338 9.56 -15.26 -8.58
N LEU A 339 8.29 -15.60 -8.32
CA LEU A 339 7.76 -15.87 -6.99
C LEU A 339 7.44 -17.37 -6.91
N ASP A 340 8.18 -18.08 -6.08
CA ASP A 340 8.07 -19.53 -5.88
C ASP A 340 7.68 -19.84 -4.43
N GLN A 341 6.38 -20.00 -4.17
CA GLN A 341 5.86 -20.46 -2.89
C GLN A 341 5.58 -21.96 -2.88
N CYS A 342 6.18 -22.71 -3.81
CA CYS A 342 6.09 -24.16 -3.91
C CYS A 342 7.50 -24.78 -3.96
N TYR A 343 8.38 -24.23 -3.12
CA TYR A 343 9.83 -24.41 -3.26
C TYR A 343 10.30 -25.85 -2.98
N PHE A 344 11.42 -26.23 -3.61
CA PHE A 344 12.16 -27.50 -3.43
C PHE A 344 11.57 -28.74 -4.13
N ASN A 345 11.06 -28.58 -5.36
CA ASN A 345 10.55 -29.67 -6.21
C ASN A 345 9.43 -30.50 -5.53
N ILE A 346 8.58 -29.84 -4.76
CA ILE A 346 7.39 -30.46 -4.16
C ILE A 346 6.39 -30.74 -5.29
N ASP A 347 5.70 -31.89 -5.21
CA ASP A 347 4.66 -32.22 -6.19
C ASP A 347 3.53 -31.18 -6.15
N ALA A 348 3.05 -30.76 -7.30
CA ALA A 348 2.03 -29.72 -7.40
C ALA A 348 0.73 -30.09 -6.63
N ALA A 349 0.37 -31.39 -6.57
CA ALA A 349 -0.80 -31.81 -5.81
C ALA A 349 -0.56 -31.78 -4.29
N GLU A 350 0.67 -32.03 -3.85
CA GLU A 350 1.06 -31.89 -2.44
C GLU A 350 1.05 -30.42 -2.03
N CYS A 351 1.59 -29.55 -2.87
CA CYS A 351 1.62 -28.11 -2.68
C CYS A 351 0.21 -27.49 -2.66
N ALA A 352 -0.68 -27.91 -3.56
CA ALA A 352 -2.07 -27.48 -3.55
C ALA A 352 -2.83 -27.96 -2.30
N ARG A 353 -2.45 -29.11 -1.73
CA ARG A 353 -3.05 -29.65 -0.50
C ARG A 353 -2.50 -28.99 0.76
N TYR A 354 -1.23 -28.61 0.75
CA TYR A 354 -0.52 -27.99 1.86
C TYR A 354 0.21 -26.72 1.38
N PRO A 355 -0.54 -25.67 1.05
CA PRO A 355 -0.01 -24.42 0.51
C PRO A 355 0.96 -23.73 1.49
N SER A 356 1.85 -22.90 0.95
CA SER A 356 2.72 -22.03 1.76
C SER A 356 1.88 -21.05 2.58
N GLN A 357 2.38 -20.74 3.77
CA GLN A 357 1.82 -19.78 4.73
C GLN A 357 2.70 -18.52 4.87
N VAL A 358 3.53 -18.24 3.86
CA VAL A 358 4.43 -17.08 3.84
C VAL A 358 3.79 -15.97 3.03
N ASN A 359 3.46 -14.84 3.63
CA ASN A 359 2.92 -13.69 2.91
C ASN A 359 4.00 -12.97 2.10
N VAL A 360 3.65 -12.36 0.97
CA VAL A 360 4.58 -11.63 0.11
C VAL A 360 3.98 -10.28 -0.26
N THR A 361 4.41 -9.23 0.44
CA THR A 361 3.77 -7.91 0.36
C THR A 361 4.76 -6.81 -0.01
N ASN A 362 4.27 -5.74 -0.64
CA ASN A 362 5.06 -4.52 -0.91
C ASN A 362 6.37 -4.82 -1.67
N ILE A 363 6.24 -5.46 -2.84
CA ILE A 363 7.38 -5.84 -3.67
C ILE A 363 7.41 -4.93 -4.90
N ILE A 364 8.55 -4.32 -5.17
CA ILE A 364 8.72 -3.45 -6.34
C ILE A 364 9.79 -4.06 -7.24
N PHE A 365 9.42 -4.36 -8.48
CA PHE A 365 10.35 -4.65 -9.57
C PHE A 365 10.33 -3.45 -10.52
N GLU A 366 11.43 -2.70 -10.60
CA GLU A 366 11.53 -1.45 -11.34
C GLU A 366 12.73 -1.47 -12.31
N ASN A 367 12.50 -1.11 -13.57
CA ASN A 367 13.54 -0.99 -14.59
C ASN A 367 14.35 -2.29 -14.73
N ILE A 368 13.67 -3.38 -15.09
CA ILE A 368 14.28 -4.69 -15.34
C ILE A 368 14.32 -4.92 -16.85
N SER A 369 15.50 -5.19 -17.40
CA SER A 369 15.66 -5.37 -18.85
C SER A 369 16.51 -6.58 -19.22
N GLY A 370 16.32 -7.08 -20.45
CA GLY A 370 17.20 -8.07 -21.08
C GLY A 370 16.49 -9.31 -21.63
N THR A 371 17.09 -10.48 -21.46
CA THR A 371 16.69 -11.72 -22.16
C THR A 371 16.64 -12.94 -21.24
N SER A 372 15.54 -13.70 -21.34
CA SER A 372 15.50 -15.07 -20.81
C SER A 372 16.34 -16.03 -21.68
N SER A 373 16.70 -17.20 -21.16
CA SER A 373 17.38 -18.25 -21.93
C SER A 373 16.47 -18.92 -22.96
N GLY A 374 15.14 -18.78 -22.81
CA GLY A 374 14.12 -19.45 -23.61
C GLY A 374 13.77 -20.87 -23.14
N LYS A 375 14.41 -21.38 -22.08
CA LYS A 375 14.12 -22.72 -21.52
C LYS A 375 12.66 -22.87 -21.07
N ASN A 376 12.09 -21.81 -20.50
CA ASN A 376 10.69 -21.76 -20.07
C ASN A 376 9.76 -21.19 -21.17
N GLY A 377 10.15 -21.32 -22.44
CA GLY A 377 9.39 -20.79 -23.56
C GLY A 377 9.35 -19.26 -23.53
N LYS A 378 8.15 -18.70 -23.57
CA LYS A 378 7.91 -17.24 -23.62
C LYS A 378 7.81 -16.59 -22.24
N VAL A 379 7.75 -17.39 -21.17
CA VAL A 379 7.56 -16.88 -19.81
C VAL A 379 8.84 -16.18 -19.37
N VAL A 380 8.73 -14.90 -19.03
CA VAL A 380 9.83 -14.06 -18.53
C VAL A 380 9.63 -13.64 -17.07
N ALA A 381 8.40 -13.70 -16.58
CA ALA A 381 8.07 -13.51 -15.18
C ALA A 381 6.99 -14.49 -14.76
N ASP A 382 7.19 -15.16 -13.63
CA ASP A 382 6.28 -16.15 -13.06
C ASP A 382 5.97 -15.78 -11.60
N LEU A 383 4.81 -15.16 -11.39
CA LEU A 383 4.37 -14.58 -10.13
C LEU A 383 3.12 -15.30 -9.62
N VAL A 384 3.31 -16.53 -9.13
CA VAL A 384 2.20 -17.36 -8.63
C VAL A 384 2.20 -17.35 -7.10
N CYS A 385 1.13 -16.80 -6.54
CA CYS A 385 0.88 -16.81 -5.11
C CYS A 385 0.20 -18.10 -4.66
N SER A 386 0.54 -18.54 -3.46
CA SER A 386 -0.04 -19.68 -2.78
C SER A 386 -1.44 -19.35 -2.23
N PRO A 387 -2.45 -20.24 -2.36
CA PRO A 387 -3.85 -19.96 -2.02
C PRO A 387 -4.14 -19.52 -0.57
N ASN A 388 -3.26 -19.87 0.39
CA ASN A 388 -3.41 -19.52 1.82
C ASN A 388 -2.42 -18.44 2.28
N SER A 389 -1.72 -17.80 1.36
CA SER A 389 -0.84 -16.67 1.65
C SER A 389 -1.39 -15.39 1.04
N VAL A 390 -1.15 -14.28 1.70
CA VAL A 390 -1.45 -12.95 1.14
C VAL A 390 -0.26 -12.53 0.29
N CYS A 391 -0.46 -12.42 -1.02
CA CYS A 391 0.46 -11.69 -1.88
C CYS A 391 -0.17 -10.38 -2.31
N SER A 392 0.34 -9.24 -1.85
CA SER A 392 -0.25 -7.94 -2.17
C SER A 392 0.75 -6.83 -2.45
N ASN A 393 0.31 -5.80 -3.17
CA ASN A 393 1.17 -4.67 -3.56
C ASN A 393 2.49 -5.11 -4.24
N ILE A 394 2.41 -6.08 -5.16
CA ILE A 394 3.52 -6.48 -6.03
C ILE A 394 3.44 -5.65 -7.32
N GLN A 395 4.47 -4.86 -7.59
CA GLN A 395 4.51 -3.88 -8.67
C GLN A 395 5.56 -4.25 -9.70
N LEU A 396 5.17 -4.31 -10.96
CA LEU A 396 6.06 -4.43 -12.12
C LEU A 396 6.09 -3.06 -12.84
N LYS A 397 7.22 -2.36 -12.78
CA LYS A 397 7.43 -1.03 -13.37
C LYS A 397 8.57 -1.09 -14.38
N ASN A 398 8.33 -0.67 -15.61
CA ASN A 398 9.34 -0.62 -16.67
C ASN A 398 10.09 -1.95 -16.86
N ILE A 399 9.34 -3.00 -17.20
CA ILE A 399 9.90 -4.34 -17.45
C ILE A 399 10.06 -4.55 -18.96
N ASP A 400 11.30 -4.59 -19.43
CA ASP A 400 11.69 -4.83 -20.83
C ASP A 400 12.45 -6.16 -20.97
N LEU A 401 11.74 -7.26 -20.69
CA LEU A 401 12.28 -8.62 -20.79
C LEU A 401 11.77 -9.30 -22.05
N THR A 402 12.67 -9.99 -22.76
CA THR A 402 12.33 -10.72 -23.98
C THR A 402 12.69 -12.21 -23.89
N SER A 403 12.09 -13.01 -24.77
CA SER A 403 12.42 -14.43 -24.93
C SER A 403 12.90 -14.72 -26.35
N PRO A 404 13.95 -15.55 -26.52
CA PRO A 404 14.45 -15.93 -27.84
C PRO A 404 13.49 -16.86 -28.60
N THR A 405 12.42 -17.36 -27.96
CA THR A 405 11.48 -18.32 -28.56
C THR A 405 10.41 -17.70 -29.48
N GLY A 406 10.46 -16.38 -29.68
CA GLY A 406 9.65 -15.65 -30.67
C GLY A 406 8.24 -15.26 -30.20
N GLY A 407 7.75 -14.11 -30.67
CA GLY A 407 6.50 -13.50 -30.21
C GLY A 407 6.68 -12.68 -28.93
N PRO A 408 5.60 -12.05 -28.41
CA PRO A 408 5.67 -11.23 -27.22
C PRO A 408 5.99 -12.07 -25.97
N PRO A 409 6.74 -11.51 -25.00
CA PRO A 409 7.01 -12.15 -23.71
C PRO A 409 5.72 -12.36 -22.91
N VAL A 410 5.72 -13.37 -22.04
CA VAL A 410 4.58 -13.72 -21.19
C VAL A 410 4.95 -13.50 -19.73
N VAL A 411 4.06 -12.83 -19.01
CA VAL A 411 4.08 -12.70 -17.55
C VAL A 411 2.92 -13.54 -17.01
N VAL A 412 3.22 -14.47 -16.13
CA VAL A 412 2.22 -15.28 -15.42
C VAL A 412 1.99 -14.63 -14.06
N CYS A 413 0.74 -14.33 -13.74
CA CYS A 413 0.33 -13.82 -12.44
C CYS A 413 -0.89 -14.60 -11.96
N ASP A 414 -0.83 -15.19 -10.76
CA ASP A 414 -1.95 -15.90 -10.13
C ASP A 414 -1.93 -15.66 -8.62
N GLY A 415 -3.11 -15.57 -7.99
CA GLY A 415 -3.25 -15.39 -6.54
C GLY A 415 -2.69 -14.09 -5.93
N VAL A 416 -2.23 -13.12 -6.73
CA VAL A 416 -1.74 -11.82 -6.26
C VAL A 416 -2.90 -10.83 -6.14
N GLN A 417 -3.14 -10.31 -4.95
CA GLN A 417 -4.19 -9.36 -4.59
C GLN A 417 -3.65 -7.91 -4.64
N GLY A 418 -4.45 -6.93 -5.05
CA GLY A 418 -4.04 -5.52 -4.96
C GLY A 418 -2.76 -5.13 -5.70
N GLY A 419 -2.37 -5.85 -6.77
CA GLY A 419 -1.07 -5.68 -7.43
C GLY A 419 -1.06 -5.96 -8.93
N ILE A 420 -1.83 -5.20 -9.72
CA ILE A 420 -1.49 -4.86 -11.12
C ILE A 420 -1.88 -3.40 -11.34
N GLY A 421 -1.10 -2.45 -10.82
CA GLY A 421 -1.29 -1.01 -11.05
C GLY A 421 -2.58 -0.42 -10.45
N GLY A 422 -2.62 0.90 -10.22
CA GLY A 422 -3.87 1.58 -9.89
C GLY A 422 -4.96 1.35 -10.94
N SER A 423 -6.16 1.90 -10.75
CA SER A 423 -7.25 1.79 -11.75
C SER A 423 -6.88 2.28 -13.16
N GLY A 424 -5.78 3.02 -13.30
CA GLY A 424 -5.23 3.50 -14.56
C GLY A 424 -5.40 5.00 -14.78
N LYS A 425 -5.56 5.78 -13.70
CA LYS A 425 -5.66 7.26 -13.72
C LYS A 425 -4.44 7.91 -14.37
N THR A 426 -3.23 7.62 -13.87
CA THR A 426 -1.99 8.14 -14.46
C THR A 426 -1.81 7.68 -15.92
N THR A 427 -2.15 6.42 -16.24
CA THR A 427 -2.13 5.90 -17.62
C THR A 427 -3.13 6.63 -18.52
N LEU A 428 -4.28 7.05 -17.99
CA LEU A 428 -5.25 7.86 -18.72
C LEU A 428 -4.71 9.26 -18.99
N LEU A 429 -4.04 9.88 -18.02
CA LEU A 429 -3.41 11.20 -18.21
C LEU A 429 -2.31 11.16 -19.26
N GLU A 430 -1.46 10.14 -19.22
CA GLU A 430 -0.45 9.92 -20.25
C GLU A 430 -1.09 9.75 -21.63
N HIS A 431 -2.18 8.98 -21.72
CA HIS A 431 -2.92 8.80 -22.96
C HIS A 431 -3.53 10.12 -23.47
N ILE A 432 -4.04 10.99 -22.58
CA ILE A 432 -4.52 12.32 -22.94
C ILE A 432 -3.35 13.15 -23.51
N LEU A 433 -2.25 13.28 -22.78
CA LEU A 433 -1.08 14.09 -23.18
C LEU A 433 -0.38 13.61 -24.47
N GLN A 434 -0.47 12.32 -24.80
CA GLN A 434 0.14 11.76 -26.01
C GLN A 434 -0.78 11.77 -27.23
N SER A 435 -2.08 11.99 -27.03
CA SER A 435 -3.07 11.91 -28.10
C SER A 435 -3.21 13.25 -28.84
N ASP A 436 -3.38 13.21 -30.16
CA ASP A 436 -3.72 14.41 -30.94
C ASP A 436 -5.23 14.67 -30.84
N HIS A 437 -5.64 15.44 -29.82
CA HIS A 437 -7.03 15.79 -29.55
C HIS A 437 -7.39 17.25 -29.88
N GLY A 438 -6.42 18.05 -30.35
CA GLY A 438 -6.66 19.42 -30.81
C GLY A 438 -6.90 20.49 -29.72
N PHE A 439 -6.86 20.11 -28.44
CA PHE A 439 -6.94 21.03 -27.29
C PHE A 439 -5.55 21.36 -26.77
N LYS A 440 -5.37 22.55 -26.18
CA LYS A 440 -4.19 22.88 -25.37
C LYS A 440 -4.51 22.65 -23.90
N ILE A 441 -3.92 21.64 -23.29
CA ILE A 441 -4.29 21.17 -21.96
C ILE A 441 -3.21 21.56 -20.93
N ALA A 442 -3.66 21.97 -19.74
CA ALA A 442 -2.85 21.97 -18.54
C ALA A 442 -3.27 20.81 -17.63
N VAL A 443 -2.31 20.11 -17.03
CA VAL A 443 -2.60 19.01 -16.11
C VAL A 443 -2.12 19.40 -14.72
N ILE A 444 -3.02 19.29 -13.75
CA ILE A 444 -2.75 19.49 -12.31
C ILE A 444 -2.81 18.12 -11.64
N VAL A 445 -1.73 17.71 -10.99
CA VAL A 445 -1.62 16.41 -10.31
C VAL A 445 -1.45 16.64 -8.81
N ASN A 446 -2.36 16.06 -8.02
CA ASN A 446 -2.33 16.19 -6.56
C ASN A 446 -1.72 14.99 -5.83
N ASP A 447 -1.65 13.81 -6.44
CA ASP A 447 -1.16 12.60 -5.78
C ASP A 447 0.37 12.54 -5.78
N MET A 448 0.97 12.67 -4.59
CA MET A 448 2.43 12.62 -4.37
C MET A 448 3.01 11.21 -4.50
N SER A 449 2.19 10.16 -4.35
CA SER A 449 2.63 8.75 -4.35
C SER A 449 2.83 8.20 -5.77
N SER A 450 2.25 8.85 -6.78
CA SER A 450 2.24 8.44 -8.19
C SER A 450 3.16 9.26 -9.10
N LEU A 451 3.98 10.16 -8.55
CA LEU A 451 4.99 10.91 -9.32
C LEU A 451 6.19 10.04 -9.73
N ASN A 452 5.92 9.11 -10.64
CA ASN A 452 6.79 8.83 -11.76
C ASN A 452 5.98 9.10 -13.04
N ILE A 453 5.56 10.35 -13.24
CA ILE A 453 5.39 10.83 -14.62
C ILE A 453 6.77 10.74 -15.22
N ASP A 454 6.92 9.74 -16.08
CA ASP A 454 8.11 9.26 -16.74
C ASP A 454 9.23 10.32 -16.80
N ALA A 455 10.41 10.03 -16.24
CA ALA A 455 11.59 10.86 -16.46
C ALA A 455 11.92 10.99 -17.96
N THR A 456 11.33 10.15 -18.80
CA THR A 456 11.26 10.24 -20.27
C THR A 456 10.38 11.39 -20.77
N LEU A 457 9.23 11.67 -20.14
CA LEU A 457 8.39 12.83 -20.43
C LEU A 457 9.12 14.15 -20.10
N ILE A 458 9.88 14.19 -19.00
CA ILE A 458 10.65 15.39 -18.59
C ILE A 458 12.02 15.52 -19.31
N LYS A 459 12.73 14.41 -19.59
CA LYS A 459 14.08 14.46 -20.20
C LYS A 459 14.13 14.27 -21.72
N ASN A 460 13.16 13.59 -22.33
CA ASN A 460 13.13 13.39 -23.79
C ASN A 460 12.17 14.33 -24.52
N HIS A 461 11.35 15.10 -23.82
CA HIS A 461 10.80 16.33 -24.41
C HIS A 461 11.88 17.41 -24.41
N ARG A 462 12.70 17.41 -25.48
CA ARG A 462 12.87 18.69 -26.17
C ARG A 462 11.46 19.16 -26.48
N VAL A 463 10.93 20.05 -25.63
CA VAL A 463 9.79 20.91 -25.93
C VAL A 463 10.13 21.59 -27.25
N SER A 464 9.76 20.93 -28.33
CA SER A 464 9.72 21.49 -29.64
C SER A 464 8.58 22.48 -29.57
N GLN A 465 8.90 23.72 -29.21
CA GLN A 465 8.07 24.91 -29.33
C GLN A 465 6.55 24.65 -29.26
N THR A 466 5.96 25.01 -28.12
CA THR A 466 4.53 25.32 -27.89
C THR A 466 3.55 24.14 -27.89
N LYS A 467 2.91 23.85 -26.73
CA LYS A 467 1.43 23.72 -26.59
C LYS A 467 0.86 23.24 -25.23
N GLU A 468 1.63 22.67 -24.29
CA GLU A 468 1.06 22.05 -23.06
C GLU A 468 1.94 22.31 -21.82
N ASN A 469 1.31 22.65 -20.68
CA ASN A 469 1.96 23.01 -19.41
C ASN A 469 1.54 22.01 -18.30
N LEU A 470 2.50 21.40 -17.60
CA LEU A 470 2.25 20.49 -16.47
C LEU A 470 2.60 21.19 -15.16
N ILE A 471 1.65 21.27 -14.22
CA ILE A 471 1.78 21.98 -12.95
C ILE A 471 1.55 21.00 -11.80
N GLN A 472 2.45 21.00 -10.83
CA GLN A 472 2.42 20.13 -9.67
C GLN A 472 2.14 20.97 -8.42
N LEU A 473 1.09 20.63 -7.67
CA LEU A 473 0.79 21.25 -6.37
C LEU A 473 1.72 20.67 -5.29
N GLN A 474 2.11 21.44 -4.26
CA GLN A 474 2.95 20.94 -3.16
C GLN A 474 2.10 20.61 -1.92
N ASN A 475 2.29 19.42 -1.35
CA ASN A 475 1.81 18.95 -0.03
C ASN A 475 0.29 18.97 0.27
N GLY A 476 -0.39 17.82 0.16
CA GLY A 476 -1.72 17.59 0.78
C GLY A 476 -2.78 16.95 -0.13
N CYS A 477 -3.92 16.53 0.44
CA CYS A 477 -5.11 16.20 -0.36
C CYS A 477 -5.84 17.49 -0.75
N ILE A 478 -6.25 17.66 -2.02
CA ILE A 478 -7.21 18.71 -2.44
C ILE A 478 -8.45 18.71 -1.54
N CYS A 479 -8.85 17.55 -1.03
CA CYS A 479 -10.00 17.38 -0.17
C CYS A 479 -9.86 18.06 1.22
N CYS A 480 -8.67 18.01 1.84
CA CYS A 480 -8.49 18.40 3.25
C CYS A 480 -7.67 19.69 3.47
N THR A 481 -6.66 20.00 2.65
CA THR A 481 -5.69 21.08 2.96
C THR A 481 -5.36 22.04 1.80
N LEU A 482 -5.66 21.68 0.55
CA LEU A 482 -5.16 22.39 -0.65
C LEU A 482 -6.21 23.12 -1.49
N ARG A 483 -7.42 23.35 -0.98
CA ARG A 483 -8.49 24.02 -1.76
C ARG A 483 -8.12 25.46 -2.16
N GLY A 484 -7.37 26.17 -1.33
CA GLY A 484 -6.84 27.50 -1.63
C GLY A 484 -5.79 27.51 -2.74
N ASP A 485 -4.83 26.59 -2.68
CA ASP A 485 -3.74 26.46 -3.66
C ASP A 485 -4.26 26.07 -5.06
N LEU A 486 -5.27 25.19 -5.10
CA LEU A 486 -5.93 24.83 -6.36
C LEU A 486 -6.62 26.05 -7.00
N LEU A 487 -7.29 26.88 -6.20
CA LEU A 487 -7.93 28.11 -6.69
C LEU A 487 -6.91 29.11 -7.24
N GLU A 488 -5.79 29.27 -6.56
CA GLU A 488 -4.73 30.17 -7.00
C GLU A 488 -4.13 29.73 -8.35
N GLU A 489 -3.78 28.45 -8.48
CA GLU A 489 -3.19 27.92 -9.72
C GLU A 489 -4.18 27.98 -10.90
N LEU A 490 -5.46 27.67 -10.67
CA LEU A 490 -6.49 27.83 -11.70
C LEU A 490 -6.62 29.29 -12.15
N ALA A 491 -6.54 30.24 -11.22
CA ALA A 491 -6.59 31.66 -11.53
C ALA A 491 -5.35 32.12 -12.32
N GLN A 492 -4.16 31.61 -12.01
CA GLN A 492 -2.94 31.88 -12.78
C GLN A 492 -3.03 31.32 -14.20
N LEU A 493 -3.50 30.08 -14.35
CA LEU A 493 -3.69 29.42 -15.65
C LEU A 493 -4.67 30.17 -16.56
N THR A 494 -5.73 30.77 -16.01
CA THR A 494 -6.70 31.55 -16.81
C THR A 494 -6.09 32.80 -17.47
N ARG A 495 -4.93 33.28 -16.98
CA ARG A 495 -4.24 34.44 -17.54
C ARG A 495 -3.26 34.09 -18.66
N GLN A 496 -3.04 32.80 -18.91
CA GLN A 496 -2.16 32.33 -19.98
C GLN A 496 -2.98 32.07 -21.26
N ASP A 497 -2.67 32.74 -22.37
CA ASP A 497 -3.38 32.61 -23.66
C ASP A 497 -3.17 31.24 -24.35
N ASP A 498 -2.34 30.36 -23.78
CA ASP A 498 -1.97 29.06 -24.34
C ASP A 498 -2.64 27.86 -23.68
N VAL A 499 -3.51 28.03 -22.68
CA VAL A 499 -4.25 26.94 -22.04
C VAL A 499 -5.74 27.06 -22.34
N GLN A 500 -6.34 26.00 -22.89
CA GLN A 500 -7.77 25.94 -23.24
C GLN A 500 -8.57 25.02 -22.33
N TYR A 501 -7.92 24.06 -21.70
CA TYR A 501 -8.56 23.05 -20.86
C TYR A 501 -7.65 22.66 -19.70
N VAL A 502 -8.22 22.37 -18.53
CA VAL A 502 -7.46 21.90 -17.36
C VAL A 502 -7.97 20.52 -16.95
N VAL A 503 -7.06 19.58 -16.78
CA VAL A 503 -7.36 18.24 -16.24
C VAL A 503 -6.77 18.15 -14.85
N ILE A 504 -7.61 17.84 -13.86
CA ILE A 504 -7.23 17.75 -12.45
C ILE A 504 -7.26 16.28 -12.04
N GLU A 505 -6.13 15.73 -11.63
CA GLU A 505 -6.06 14.42 -10.97
C GLU A 505 -6.18 14.59 -9.46
N SER A 506 -7.33 14.17 -8.92
CA SER A 506 -7.54 14.06 -7.48
C SER A 506 -6.92 12.76 -6.94
N THR A 507 -6.70 12.73 -5.61
CA THR A 507 -6.19 11.54 -4.94
C THR A 507 -7.22 10.40 -5.02
N GLY A 508 -6.77 9.16 -4.92
CA GLY A 508 -7.67 8.00 -4.86
C GLY A 508 -8.66 8.03 -3.70
N ILE A 509 -8.38 8.82 -2.66
CA ILE A 509 -9.18 8.98 -1.45
C ILE A 509 -10.05 10.26 -1.44
N SER A 510 -10.03 11.06 -2.52
CA SER A 510 -10.73 12.34 -2.55
C SER A 510 -12.25 12.19 -2.69
N GLU A 511 -12.99 13.03 -1.96
CA GLU A 511 -14.43 13.21 -2.13
C GLU A 511 -14.77 14.03 -3.37
N PRO A 512 -15.59 13.49 -4.30
CA PRO A 512 -15.93 14.22 -5.51
C PRO A 512 -16.74 15.51 -5.28
N MET A 513 -17.62 15.54 -4.28
CA MET A 513 -18.44 16.72 -3.97
C MET A 513 -17.59 17.89 -3.52
N GLN A 514 -16.68 17.65 -2.57
CA GLN A 514 -15.75 18.65 -2.05
C GLN A 514 -14.90 19.31 -3.15
N VAL A 515 -14.44 18.51 -4.13
CA VAL A 515 -13.71 19.03 -5.29
C VAL A 515 -14.62 19.91 -6.17
N ALA A 516 -15.86 19.51 -6.39
CA ALA A 516 -16.80 20.27 -7.20
C ALA A 516 -17.28 21.57 -6.51
N GLU A 517 -17.43 21.56 -5.20
CA GLU A 517 -17.78 22.74 -4.38
C GLU A 517 -16.74 23.85 -4.49
N THR A 518 -15.48 23.51 -4.77
CA THR A 518 -14.42 24.50 -5.02
C THR A 518 -14.76 25.44 -6.20
N PHE A 519 -15.64 25.03 -7.11
CA PHE A 519 -16.08 25.83 -8.26
C PHE A 519 -17.34 26.67 -7.99
N THR A 520 -17.92 26.64 -6.78
CA THR A 520 -19.14 27.38 -6.44
C THR A 520 -18.86 28.84 -6.07
N ALA A 521 -19.91 29.67 -6.19
CA ALA A 521 -19.83 31.08 -5.81
C ALA A 521 -19.81 31.25 -4.28
N GLU A 522 -20.53 30.40 -3.55
CA GLU A 522 -20.59 30.42 -2.10
C GLU A 522 -19.21 30.14 -1.46
N PHE A 523 -18.49 29.13 -1.96
CA PHE A 523 -17.15 28.80 -1.45
C PHE A 523 -16.12 29.90 -1.75
N SER A 524 -16.19 30.51 -2.94
CA SER A 524 -15.34 31.65 -3.30
C SER A 524 -15.53 32.84 -2.35
N ALA A 525 -16.75 33.04 -1.83
CA ALA A 525 -17.07 34.08 -0.86
C ALA A 525 -16.61 33.70 0.57
N ALA A 526 -16.81 32.45 0.99
CA ALA A 526 -16.37 31.96 2.30
C ALA A 526 -14.85 32.04 2.48
N MET A 527 -14.06 31.72 1.44
CA MET A 527 -12.59 31.84 1.48
C MET A 527 -12.10 33.29 1.61
N GLN A 528 -12.93 34.28 1.26
CA GLN A 528 -12.60 35.70 1.44
C GLN A 528 -12.60 36.10 2.92
N GLU A 529 -13.42 35.45 3.74
CA GLU A 529 -13.54 35.74 5.18
C GLU A 529 -12.45 35.03 6.02
N ALA A 530 -11.91 33.91 5.52
CA ALA A 530 -10.97 33.04 6.26
C ALA A 530 -9.48 33.45 6.20
N ASP A 531 -9.09 34.51 5.48
CA ASP A 531 -7.74 35.11 5.42
C ASP A 531 -6.55 34.17 5.03
N VAL A 532 -6.80 33.10 4.26
CA VAL A 532 -5.86 31.97 4.04
C VAL A 532 -4.82 32.16 2.90
N ALA A 533 -4.66 33.35 2.31
CA ALA A 533 -3.79 33.57 1.14
C ALA A 533 -2.76 34.71 1.31
N ASP A 534 -1.68 34.70 0.52
CA ASP A 534 -0.66 35.75 0.51
C ASP A 534 -1.17 37.08 -0.12
N GLU A 535 -0.40 38.18 -0.05
CA GLU A 535 -0.81 39.51 -0.53
C GLU A 535 -1.13 39.57 -2.05
N GLU A 536 -0.63 38.61 -2.83
CA GLU A 536 -0.84 38.54 -4.28
C GLU A 536 -2.07 37.66 -4.60
N GLY A 537 -2.19 36.49 -3.97
CA GLY A 537 -3.35 35.62 -3.96
C GLY A 537 -4.61 36.31 -3.45
N LYS A 538 -4.52 37.14 -2.40
CA LYS A 538 -5.62 37.98 -1.89
C LYS A 538 -6.16 38.95 -2.95
N LYS A 539 -5.31 39.52 -3.81
CA LYS A 539 -5.77 40.39 -4.91
C LYS A 539 -6.48 39.60 -6.01
N ILE A 540 -6.04 38.37 -6.25
CA ILE A 540 -6.63 37.46 -7.23
C ILE A 540 -8.01 36.98 -6.73
N LEU A 541 -8.09 36.51 -5.48
CA LEU A 541 -9.35 36.14 -4.81
C LEU A 541 -10.36 37.29 -4.81
N ASN A 542 -9.93 38.52 -4.48
CA ASN A 542 -10.80 39.70 -4.53
C ASN A 542 -11.35 39.97 -5.96
N GLN A 543 -10.54 39.77 -7.01
CA GLN A 543 -11.01 39.89 -8.39
C GLN A 543 -12.02 38.79 -8.75
N ILE A 544 -11.82 37.56 -8.27
CA ILE A 544 -12.72 36.43 -8.53
C ILE A 544 -14.08 36.66 -7.87
N VAL A 545 -14.09 37.13 -6.62
CA VAL A 545 -15.34 37.44 -5.90
C VAL A 545 -16.07 38.63 -6.53
N GLU A 546 -15.37 39.70 -6.93
CA GLU A 546 -15.96 40.83 -7.66
C GLU A 546 -16.60 40.42 -9.01
N LEU A 547 -16.04 39.39 -9.65
CA LEU A 547 -16.58 38.82 -10.90
C LEU A 547 -17.77 37.88 -10.66
N GLY A 548 -18.07 37.54 -9.40
CA GLY A 548 -19.18 36.69 -8.99
C GLY A 548 -18.82 35.21 -8.79
N GLY A 549 -17.55 34.85 -8.63
CA GLY A 549 -17.08 33.49 -8.33
C GLY A 549 -16.31 32.81 -9.46
N LEU A 550 -15.59 31.73 -9.12
CA LEU A 550 -14.69 31.02 -10.06
C LEU A 550 -15.40 30.47 -11.31
N HIS A 551 -16.68 30.11 -11.18
CA HIS A 551 -17.52 29.60 -12.28
C HIS A 551 -17.60 30.56 -13.50
N LYS A 552 -17.23 31.83 -13.34
CA LYS A 552 -17.13 32.81 -14.43
C LYS A 552 -15.83 32.74 -15.22
N LEU A 553 -14.77 32.22 -14.60
CA LEU A 553 -13.42 32.09 -15.18
C LEU A 553 -13.17 30.67 -15.71
N ALA A 554 -13.56 29.65 -14.95
CA ALA A 554 -13.45 28.26 -15.32
C ALA A 554 -14.75 27.52 -14.97
N ARG A 555 -15.22 26.65 -15.87
CA ARG A 555 -16.39 25.80 -15.64
C ARG A 555 -15.93 24.36 -15.42
N LEU A 556 -16.55 23.66 -14.48
CA LEU A 556 -16.40 22.20 -14.36
C LEU A 556 -17.20 21.55 -15.50
N ASP A 557 -16.54 20.79 -16.36
CA ASP A 557 -17.13 20.24 -17.59
C ASP A 557 -17.64 18.80 -17.45
N THR A 558 -16.78 17.91 -16.93
CA THR A 558 -17.05 16.47 -16.83
C THR A 558 -16.27 15.88 -15.65
N THR A 559 -16.93 15.04 -14.85
CA THR A 559 -16.26 14.21 -13.83
C THR A 559 -16.04 12.79 -14.35
N VAL A 560 -14.81 12.28 -14.21
CA VAL A 560 -14.41 10.98 -14.77
C VAL A 560 -13.91 10.06 -13.67
N THR A 561 -14.58 8.91 -13.48
CA THR A 561 -14.17 7.88 -12.52
C THR A 561 -13.56 6.69 -13.26
N VAL A 562 -12.30 6.37 -12.95
CA VAL A 562 -11.57 5.23 -13.54
C VAL A 562 -11.64 4.04 -12.60
N ILE A 563 -12.27 2.96 -13.05
CA ILE A 563 -12.54 1.75 -12.29
C ILE A 563 -11.61 0.63 -12.74
N ASP A 564 -11.01 -0.06 -11.75
CA ASP A 564 -10.28 -1.30 -11.97
C ASP A 564 -11.25 -2.48 -12.11
N ALA A 565 -11.37 -3.03 -13.32
CA ALA A 565 -12.28 -4.14 -13.58
C ALA A 565 -11.96 -5.42 -12.78
N PHE A 566 -10.70 -5.63 -12.38
CA PHE A 566 -10.30 -6.80 -11.61
C PHE A 566 -10.65 -6.65 -10.12
N ASN A 567 -10.40 -5.46 -9.56
CA ASN A 567 -10.51 -5.22 -8.12
C ASN A 567 -11.86 -4.67 -7.66
N LEU A 568 -12.75 -4.19 -8.56
CA LEU A 568 -14.02 -3.57 -8.15
C LEU A 568 -14.88 -4.50 -7.27
N LEU A 569 -15.15 -5.73 -7.73
CA LEU A 569 -16.04 -6.66 -6.99
C LEU A 569 -15.46 -7.13 -5.66
N PRO A 570 -14.17 -7.54 -5.57
CA PRO A 570 -13.57 -7.84 -4.28
C PRO A 570 -13.64 -6.67 -3.29
N ASN A 571 -13.41 -5.43 -3.75
CA ASN A 571 -13.43 -4.24 -2.89
C ASN A 571 -14.83 -3.92 -2.33
N PHE A 572 -15.92 -4.35 -2.97
CA PHE A 572 -17.28 -4.23 -2.42
C PHE A 572 -17.52 -5.13 -1.19
N ASP A 573 -16.69 -6.16 -1.01
CA ASP A 573 -16.84 -7.19 0.01
C ASP A 573 -15.84 -7.05 1.18
N THR A 574 -15.01 -5.98 1.22
CA THR A 574 -13.98 -5.75 2.24
C THR A 574 -14.52 -5.01 3.47
N ALA A 575 -13.96 -5.30 4.65
CA ALA A 575 -14.16 -4.53 5.90
C ALA A 575 -13.08 -3.44 6.12
N GLU A 576 -12.08 -3.35 5.23
CA GLU A 576 -10.95 -2.45 5.39
C GLU A 576 -11.39 -0.97 5.40
N PHE A 577 -10.94 -0.23 6.43
CA PHE A 577 -11.05 1.21 6.49
C PHE A 577 -10.02 1.87 5.55
N LEU A 578 -10.25 3.13 5.19
CA LEU A 578 -9.27 3.90 4.40
C LEU A 578 -7.93 4.02 5.13
N SER A 579 -7.96 4.17 6.46
CA SER A 579 -6.79 4.21 7.35
C SER A 579 -5.96 2.93 7.30
N ASP A 580 -6.58 1.75 7.27
CA ASP A 580 -5.90 0.44 7.21
C ASP A 580 -5.07 0.27 5.94
N ARG A 581 -5.55 0.82 4.81
CA ARG A 581 -4.96 0.62 3.49
C ARG A 581 -3.97 1.71 3.09
N TYR A 582 -4.20 2.94 3.51
CA TYR A 582 -3.43 4.11 3.07
C TYR A 582 -2.53 4.70 4.17
N GLY A 583 -2.67 4.30 5.43
CA GLY A 583 -1.87 4.82 6.54
C GLY A 583 -2.09 6.33 6.77
N GLY A 584 -1.17 6.99 7.48
CA GLY A 584 -1.28 8.37 7.99
C GLY A 584 -1.44 9.53 6.98
N GLU A 585 -1.97 9.27 5.78
CA GLU A 585 -2.48 10.27 4.82
C GLU A 585 -3.99 10.54 4.99
N VAL A 586 -4.68 9.79 5.86
CA VAL A 586 -6.10 9.95 6.18
C VAL A 586 -6.24 10.79 7.45
N VAL A 587 -7.14 11.78 7.44
CA VAL A 587 -7.45 12.63 8.61
C VAL A 587 -8.14 11.76 9.67
N PRO A 588 -7.84 11.91 10.98
CA PRO A 588 -8.46 11.10 12.04
C PRO A 588 -10.00 11.06 12.00
N GLU A 589 -10.63 12.12 11.46
CA GLU A 589 -12.09 12.28 11.31
C GLU A 589 -12.71 11.47 10.15
N ASP A 590 -11.92 10.86 9.25
CA ASP A 590 -12.40 10.14 8.06
C ASP A 590 -12.35 8.61 8.24
N GLU A 591 -13.24 8.08 9.10
CA GLU A 591 -13.40 6.63 9.37
C GLU A 591 -14.23 5.88 8.31
N ARG A 592 -14.14 6.27 7.03
CA ARG A 592 -14.86 5.56 5.96
C ARG A 592 -14.14 4.29 5.52
N THR A 593 -14.92 3.36 4.97
CA THR A 593 -14.37 2.20 4.25
C THR A 593 -14.15 2.50 2.79
N ILE A 594 -13.27 1.70 2.17
CA ILE A 594 -12.98 1.76 0.74
C ILE A 594 -14.26 1.59 -0.11
N SER A 595 -15.22 0.80 0.37
CA SER A 595 -16.49 0.54 -0.32
C SER A 595 -17.36 1.79 -0.48
N ASP A 596 -17.57 2.57 0.59
CA ASP A 596 -18.41 3.77 0.54
C ASP A 596 -17.83 4.82 -0.40
N LEU A 597 -16.55 5.15 -0.23
CA LEU A 597 -15.87 6.11 -1.08
C LEU A 597 -15.92 5.70 -2.57
N MET A 598 -15.70 4.41 -2.87
CA MET A 598 -15.79 3.91 -4.24
C MET A 598 -17.18 4.08 -4.83
N VAL A 599 -18.23 3.85 -4.05
CA VAL A 599 -19.61 4.06 -4.49
C VAL A 599 -19.88 5.54 -4.72
N ASP A 600 -19.47 6.43 -3.83
CA ASP A 600 -19.67 7.87 -3.99
C ASP A 600 -18.98 8.39 -5.26
N GLN A 601 -17.77 7.90 -5.55
CA GLN A 601 -17.06 8.19 -6.80
C GLN A 601 -17.80 7.66 -8.04
N ILE A 602 -18.51 6.54 -7.95
CA ILE A 602 -19.35 5.99 -9.03
C ILE A 602 -20.63 6.81 -9.20
N GLU A 603 -21.32 7.14 -8.10
CA GLU A 603 -22.57 7.91 -8.09
C GLU A 603 -22.37 9.34 -8.62
N PHE A 604 -21.19 9.93 -8.38
CA PHE A 604 -20.86 11.30 -8.79
C PHE A 604 -20.36 11.43 -10.24
N ALA A 605 -19.94 10.34 -10.88
CA ALA A 605 -19.30 10.38 -12.18
C ALA A 605 -20.27 10.76 -13.33
N ASP A 606 -19.83 11.63 -14.24
CA ASP A 606 -20.49 11.81 -15.54
C ASP A 606 -20.07 10.73 -16.55
N VAL A 607 -18.80 10.31 -16.46
CA VAL A 607 -18.21 9.26 -17.27
C VAL A 607 -17.48 8.25 -16.39
N ILE A 608 -17.80 6.97 -16.57
CA ILE A 608 -17.15 5.86 -15.87
C ILE A 608 -16.32 5.09 -16.89
N ILE A 609 -15.01 4.96 -16.64
CA ILE A 609 -14.11 4.15 -17.44
C ILE A 609 -13.83 2.84 -16.71
N ILE A 610 -14.35 1.73 -17.25
CA ILE A 610 -13.99 0.38 -16.82
C ILE A 610 -12.67 0.03 -17.53
N ASN A 611 -11.56 0.08 -16.80
CA ASN A 611 -10.24 -0.21 -17.33
C ASN A 611 -9.79 -1.63 -16.96
N LYS A 612 -8.79 -2.14 -17.70
CA LYS A 612 -8.24 -3.50 -17.54
C LYS A 612 -9.22 -4.62 -17.88
N ILE A 613 -10.14 -4.38 -18.83
CA ILE A 613 -11.15 -5.38 -19.21
C ILE A 613 -10.52 -6.72 -19.61
N GLU A 614 -9.29 -6.72 -20.15
CA GLU A 614 -8.53 -7.91 -20.54
C GLU A 614 -8.24 -8.88 -19.38
N THR A 615 -8.30 -8.41 -18.12
CA THR A 615 -8.03 -9.22 -16.92
C THR A 615 -9.23 -10.04 -16.46
N ILE A 616 -10.42 -9.78 -17.00
CA ILE A 616 -11.67 -10.42 -16.57
C ILE A 616 -12.43 -11.08 -17.72
N ALA A 617 -13.16 -12.15 -17.40
CA ALA A 617 -14.00 -12.87 -18.35
C ALA A 617 -15.26 -12.07 -18.74
N GLU A 618 -15.82 -12.34 -19.92
CA GLU A 618 -16.97 -11.62 -20.47
C GLU A 618 -18.17 -11.57 -19.52
N LYS A 619 -18.47 -12.69 -18.85
CA LYS A 619 -19.53 -12.76 -17.84
C LYS A 619 -19.34 -11.77 -16.69
N THR A 620 -18.09 -11.56 -16.26
CA THR A 620 -17.74 -10.61 -15.19
C THR A 620 -17.87 -9.17 -15.70
N ARG A 621 -17.50 -8.90 -16.97
CA ARG A 621 -17.64 -7.58 -17.59
C ARG A 621 -19.10 -7.14 -17.66
N GLU A 622 -19.98 -8.03 -18.13
CA GLU A 622 -21.42 -7.77 -18.20
C GLU A 622 -22.02 -7.53 -16.80
N ARG A 623 -21.56 -8.29 -15.79
CA ARG A 623 -21.96 -8.11 -14.38
C ARG A 623 -21.55 -6.73 -13.87
N LEU A 624 -20.29 -6.34 -14.06
CA LEU A 624 -19.77 -5.02 -13.68
C LEU A 624 -20.56 -3.89 -14.34
N ARG A 625 -20.76 -3.97 -15.65
CA ARG A 625 -21.52 -3.00 -16.43
C ARG A 625 -22.94 -2.83 -15.89
N SER A 626 -23.59 -3.93 -15.52
CA SER A 626 -24.94 -3.92 -14.96
C SER A 626 -24.99 -3.24 -13.59
N ILE A 627 -24.03 -3.56 -12.70
CA ILE A 627 -23.90 -2.92 -11.38
C ILE A 627 -23.64 -1.42 -11.54
N LEU A 628 -22.69 -1.04 -12.39
CA LEU A 628 -22.35 0.37 -12.60
C LEU A 628 -23.51 1.14 -13.22
N LYS A 629 -24.24 0.52 -14.16
CA LYS A 629 -25.43 1.14 -14.72
C LYS A 629 -26.51 1.31 -13.67
N LEU A 630 -26.59 0.41 -12.67
CA LEU A 630 -27.50 0.42 -11.51
C LEU A 630 -27.03 1.29 -10.33
N LEU A 631 -25.77 1.75 -10.32
CA LEU A 631 -25.24 2.71 -9.34
C LEU A 631 -25.10 4.12 -9.91
N ASN A 632 -24.99 4.27 -11.23
CA ASN A 632 -25.19 5.55 -11.91
C ASN A 632 -25.88 5.37 -13.29
N PRO A 633 -27.18 5.71 -13.43
CA PRO A 633 -27.94 5.41 -14.64
C PRO A 633 -27.65 6.42 -15.74
N ASP A 634 -27.17 7.60 -15.37
CA ASP A 634 -26.93 8.70 -16.28
C ASP A 634 -25.48 8.74 -16.78
N ALA A 635 -24.56 8.13 -16.02
CA ALA A 635 -23.16 8.05 -16.41
C ALA A 635 -22.98 7.33 -17.75
N LYS A 636 -22.07 7.87 -18.55
CA LYS A 636 -21.58 7.20 -19.75
C LYS A 636 -20.51 6.19 -19.33
N VAL A 637 -20.75 4.91 -19.62
CA VAL A 637 -19.81 3.82 -19.30
C VAL A 637 -18.96 3.50 -20.52
N LEU A 638 -17.63 3.54 -20.37
CA LEU A 638 -16.63 3.25 -21.40
C LEU A 638 -15.77 2.07 -20.96
N GLU A 639 -15.56 1.10 -21.83
CA GLU A 639 -14.73 -0.07 -21.56
C GLU A 639 -13.38 0.08 -22.27
N THR A 640 -12.29 -0.11 -21.53
CA THR A 640 -10.93 0.14 -22.04
C THR A 640 -9.93 -0.90 -21.55
N SER A 641 -8.88 -1.07 -22.34
CA SER A 641 -7.64 -1.73 -21.96
C SER A 641 -6.52 -0.68 -22.01
N TYR A 642 -5.71 -0.59 -20.95
CA TYR A 642 -4.64 0.40 -20.82
C TYR A 642 -5.11 1.86 -20.95
N SER A 643 -6.31 2.18 -20.45
CA SER A 643 -6.91 3.53 -20.47
C SER A 643 -7.04 4.17 -21.86
N ARG A 644 -7.00 3.37 -22.93
CA ARG A 644 -7.14 3.87 -24.31
C ARG A 644 -8.58 4.20 -24.60
N VAL A 645 -8.90 5.49 -24.57
CA VAL A 645 -10.23 6.05 -24.82
C VAL A 645 -10.15 7.19 -25.84
N ASP A 646 -11.25 7.46 -26.56
CA ASP A 646 -11.33 8.70 -27.34
C ASP A 646 -11.39 9.89 -26.37
N VAL A 647 -10.41 10.79 -26.44
CA VAL A 647 -10.28 11.93 -25.53
C VAL A 647 -11.49 12.86 -25.60
N ASN A 648 -12.17 12.94 -26.76
CA ASN A 648 -13.39 13.75 -26.92
C ASN A 648 -14.60 13.17 -26.16
N GLU A 649 -14.51 11.94 -25.67
CA GLU A 649 -15.56 11.32 -24.86
C GLU A 649 -15.44 11.67 -23.37
N ILE A 650 -14.34 12.32 -22.97
CA ILE A 650 -14.03 12.69 -21.59
C ILE A 650 -13.70 14.17 -21.40
N LEU A 651 -13.32 14.90 -22.46
CA LEU A 651 -13.07 16.35 -22.44
C LEU A 651 -14.10 17.11 -23.30
N ASP A 652 -14.46 18.33 -22.87
CA ASP A 652 -15.42 19.25 -23.50
C ASP A 652 -16.77 18.57 -23.81
N THR A 653 -17.24 17.73 -22.90
CA THR A 653 -18.50 16.99 -23.07
C THR A 653 -19.72 17.76 -22.58
N GLY A 654 -19.52 18.75 -21.70
CA GLY A 654 -20.57 19.58 -21.10
C GLY A 654 -21.58 18.79 -20.27
N ARG A 655 -21.18 17.66 -19.68
CA ARG A 655 -22.08 16.72 -18.98
C ARG A 655 -22.34 17.10 -17.53
N PHE A 656 -21.41 17.78 -16.88
CA PHE A 656 -21.51 18.09 -15.46
C PHE A 656 -22.67 19.03 -15.15
N ASN A 657 -23.42 18.71 -14.09
CA ASN A 657 -24.50 19.54 -13.58
C ASN A 657 -24.49 19.55 -12.05
N PHE A 658 -24.24 20.73 -11.47
CA PHE A 658 -24.09 20.88 -10.02
C PHE A 658 -25.37 20.55 -9.23
N LEU A 659 -26.54 21.00 -9.69
CA LEU A 659 -27.82 20.68 -9.02
C LEU A 659 -28.09 19.17 -9.02
N LYS A 660 -27.71 18.49 -10.09
CA LYS A 660 -27.81 17.03 -10.20
C LYS A 660 -26.82 16.35 -9.25
N ALA A 661 -25.57 16.80 -9.23
CA ALA A 661 -24.54 16.29 -8.34
C ALA A 661 -24.94 16.46 -6.86
N ALA A 662 -25.40 17.64 -6.46
CA ALA A 662 -25.85 17.97 -5.11
C ALA A 662 -27.10 17.17 -4.69
N SER A 663 -28.00 16.86 -5.63
CA SER A 663 -29.17 16.02 -5.33
C SER A 663 -28.85 14.54 -5.12
N GLY A 664 -27.61 14.10 -5.36
CA GLY A 664 -27.04 12.80 -4.95
C GLY A 664 -27.78 11.53 -5.38
N ALA A 665 -28.84 11.61 -6.20
CA ALA A 665 -29.75 10.50 -6.44
C ALA A 665 -30.34 10.51 -7.86
N GLY A 666 -29.52 10.22 -8.86
CA GLY A 666 -30.00 9.89 -10.22
C GLY A 666 -31.02 8.72 -10.22
N TRP A 667 -30.95 7.85 -9.21
CA TRP A 667 -31.82 6.69 -8.99
C TRP A 667 -33.27 7.02 -8.61
N LEU A 668 -33.46 7.96 -7.67
CA LEU A 668 -34.80 8.37 -7.24
C LEU A 668 -35.60 8.95 -8.41
N ARG A 669 -34.95 9.64 -9.34
CA ARG A 669 -35.56 10.08 -10.61
C ARG A 669 -35.95 8.91 -11.51
N SER A 670 -35.03 7.97 -11.78
CA SER A 670 -35.30 6.80 -12.64
C SER A 670 -36.43 5.91 -12.09
N LEU A 671 -36.54 5.78 -10.76
CA LEU A 671 -37.60 5.04 -10.08
C LEU A 671 -38.98 5.73 -10.13
N HIS A 672 -39.01 7.07 -10.22
CA HIS A 672 -40.23 7.87 -10.38
C HIS A 672 -40.62 8.10 -11.85
N GLU A 673 -39.76 7.75 -12.82
CA GLU A 673 -40.07 7.86 -14.25
C GLU A 673 -41.17 6.87 -14.67
N MET A 674 -42.38 7.40 -14.84
CA MET A 674 -43.54 6.65 -15.33
C MET A 674 -43.60 6.61 -16.85
N THR A 675 -43.60 5.42 -17.45
CA THR A 675 -43.81 5.20 -18.89
C THR A 675 -45.25 4.78 -19.20
N LYS A 676 -45.81 5.30 -20.31
CA LYS A 676 -47.13 4.88 -20.81
C LYS A 676 -47.04 3.49 -21.44
N ARG A 677 -47.84 2.54 -20.95
CA ARG A 677 -47.97 1.18 -21.51
C ARG A 677 -49.40 0.90 -21.94
N GLU A 678 -49.55 0.40 -23.17
CA GLU A 678 -50.79 -0.25 -23.61
C GLU A 678 -50.94 -1.59 -22.89
N THR A 679 -51.92 -1.69 -22.00
CA THR A 679 -52.39 -2.99 -21.49
C THR A 679 -53.69 -3.36 -22.21
N GLY A 680 -54.10 -4.64 -22.18
CA GLY A 680 -55.34 -5.12 -22.83
C GLY A 680 -56.64 -4.42 -22.38
N ASN A 681 -56.57 -3.51 -21.40
CA ASN A 681 -57.65 -2.64 -20.91
C ASN A 681 -57.35 -1.13 -21.04
N GLY A 682 -56.39 -0.72 -21.89
CA GLY A 682 -56.02 0.66 -22.18
C GLY A 682 -54.62 1.09 -21.70
N ASP A 683 -54.27 2.34 -22.00
CA ASP A 683 -53.01 2.96 -21.59
C ASP A 683 -52.97 3.20 -20.08
N ARG A 684 -51.94 2.67 -19.41
CA ARG A 684 -51.63 2.97 -18.02
C ARG A 684 -50.20 3.50 -17.89
N LEU A 685 -50.01 4.50 -17.04
CA LEU A 685 -48.69 4.89 -16.56
C LEU A 685 -48.19 3.82 -15.59
N ALA A 686 -47.02 3.26 -15.86
CA ALA A 686 -46.32 2.30 -15.01
C ALA A 686 -44.83 2.67 -14.95
N PRO A 687 -44.12 2.37 -13.85
CA PRO A 687 -42.67 2.56 -13.78
C PRO A 687 -41.97 1.82 -14.93
N VAL A 688 -40.84 2.34 -15.40
CA VAL A 688 -39.94 1.58 -16.30
C VAL A 688 -39.61 0.26 -15.59
N PRO A 689 -39.89 -0.92 -16.18
CA PRO A 689 -39.50 -2.15 -15.54
C PRO A 689 -37.99 -2.20 -15.47
N GLU A 690 -37.51 -2.57 -14.29
CA GLU A 690 -36.14 -2.99 -14.06
C GLU A 690 -35.71 -3.97 -15.15
N THR A 691 -34.51 -3.75 -15.71
CA THR A 691 -33.88 -4.74 -16.56
C THR A 691 -33.58 -5.98 -15.72
N VAL A 692 -34.42 -7.02 -15.82
CA VAL A 692 -34.20 -8.36 -15.22
C VAL A 692 -33.06 -9.11 -15.93
N GLU A 693 -32.10 -8.38 -16.52
CA GLU A 693 -30.92 -8.97 -17.13
C GLU A 693 -29.96 -9.36 -16.00
N TYR A 694 -29.68 -10.66 -15.90
CA TYR A 694 -28.70 -11.26 -14.99
C TYR A 694 -29.01 -11.23 -13.48
N GLY A 695 -30.24 -10.87 -13.11
CA GLY A 695 -30.73 -11.05 -11.75
C GLY A 695 -30.40 -9.93 -10.77
N ILE A 696 -30.00 -8.73 -11.23
CA ILE A 696 -29.82 -7.56 -10.37
C ILE A 696 -31.09 -6.71 -10.42
N ASN A 697 -31.67 -6.39 -9.26
CA ASN A 697 -32.94 -5.69 -9.12
C ASN A 697 -32.85 -4.58 -8.05
N ASN A 698 -33.77 -3.63 -8.11
CA ASN A 698 -33.84 -2.53 -7.14
C ASN A 698 -35.30 -2.24 -6.77
N PHE A 699 -35.58 -1.79 -5.55
CA PHE A 699 -36.93 -1.37 -5.16
C PHE A 699 -36.88 -0.33 -4.05
N VAL A 700 -37.98 0.41 -3.90
CA VAL A 700 -38.14 1.40 -2.83
C VAL A 700 -39.08 0.85 -1.76
N TYR A 701 -38.56 0.68 -0.55
CA TYR A 701 -39.37 0.41 0.63
C TYR A 701 -40.05 1.71 1.08
N LYS A 702 -41.39 1.69 1.18
CA LYS A 702 -42.20 2.81 1.68
C LYS A 702 -43.11 2.35 2.80
N ALA A 703 -43.04 3.04 3.94
CA ALA A 703 -43.98 2.88 5.05
C ALA A 703 -44.21 4.20 5.78
N ARG A 704 -45.38 4.35 6.40
CA ARG A 704 -45.83 5.58 7.10
C ARG A 704 -46.07 5.36 8.59
N ARG A 705 -45.37 4.39 9.17
CA ARG A 705 -45.34 4.13 10.61
C ARG A 705 -43.90 4.26 11.08
N PRO A 706 -43.61 4.81 12.27
CA PRO A 706 -42.22 4.87 12.72
C PRO A 706 -41.68 3.47 12.99
N PHE A 707 -40.37 3.30 12.81
CA PHE A 707 -39.64 2.14 13.28
C PHE A 707 -39.52 2.15 14.80
N HIS A 708 -39.62 0.96 15.39
CA HIS A 708 -39.25 0.72 16.77
C HIS A 708 -37.72 0.77 16.88
N PRO A 709 -37.14 1.67 17.71
CA PRO A 709 -35.69 1.92 17.74
C PRO A 709 -34.88 0.65 18.00
N ARG A 710 -35.21 -0.09 19.07
CA ARG A 710 -34.54 -1.36 19.40
C ARG A 710 -34.63 -2.45 18.31
N ARG A 711 -35.78 -2.59 17.64
CA ARG A 711 -35.95 -3.65 16.63
C ARG A 711 -35.16 -3.35 15.36
N LEU A 712 -35.15 -2.09 14.94
CA LEU A 712 -34.34 -1.67 13.81
C LEU A 712 -32.84 -1.81 14.13
N PHE A 713 -32.41 -1.34 15.29
CA PHE A 713 -31.01 -1.47 15.72
C PHE A 713 -30.55 -2.94 15.77
N SER A 714 -31.34 -3.82 16.40
CA SER A 714 -31.02 -5.26 16.50
C SER A 714 -30.97 -5.95 15.13
N LEU A 715 -31.71 -5.45 14.14
CA LEU A 715 -31.71 -6.00 12.79
C LEU A 715 -30.38 -5.68 12.07
N ILE A 716 -29.76 -4.54 12.34
CA ILE A 716 -28.61 -4.06 11.57
C ILE A 716 -27.26 -4.17 12.30
N HIS A 717 -27.22 -4.07 13.63
CA HIS A 717 -25.97 -3.84 14.39
C HIS A 717 -24.90 -4.94 14.23
N ASP A 718 -25.29 -6.16 13.86
CA ASP A 718 -24.40 -7.32 13.69
C ASP A 718 -24.40 -7.84 12.25
N LYS A 719 -25.03 -7.12 11.31
CA LYS A 719 -25.03 -7.44 9.87
C LYS A 719 -24.54 -6.29 8.99
N PHE A 720 -24.39 -5.10 9.56
CA PHE A 720 -23.71 -3.97 8.93
C PHE A 720 -22.77 -3.37 9.95
N ILE A 721 -21.61 -2.90 9.48
CA ILE A 721 -20.74 -2.05 10.29
C ILE A 721 -21.50 -0.72 10.38
N LEU A 722 -21.91 -0.33 11.57
CA LEU A 722 -22.80 0.82 11.76
C LEU A 722 -21.98 2.04 12.21
N LEU A 723 -21.91 3.06 11.36
CA LEU A 723 -21.36 4.38 11.66
C LEU A 723 -22.50 5.33 12.01
N GLN A 724 -22.36 6.06 13.11
CA GLN A 724 -23.34 7.03 13.58
C GLN A 724 -22.66 8.39 13.72
N ASN A 725 -23.08 9.38 12.92
CA ASN A 725 -22.50 10.72 12.97
C ASN A 725 -23.13 11.49 14.14
N SER A 726 -22.34 11.86 15.16
CA SER A 726 -22.69 12.90 16.12
C SER A 726 -21.92 14.17 15.77
N GLU A 727 -22.62 15.25 15.42
CA GLU A 727 -21.99 16.55 15.10
C GLU A 727 -21.31 17.24 16.31
N ALA A 728 -21.23 16.59 17.47
CA ALA A 728 -20.76 17.20 18.72
C ALA A 728 -19.23 17.25 18.91
N GLU A 729 -18.42 16.64 18.04
CA GLU A 729 -16.96 16.54 18.25
C GLU A 729 -16.10 17.48 17.40
N ALA A 730 -16.71 18.37 16.59
CA ALA A 730 -15.96 19.16 15.60
C ALA A 730 -15.60 20.61 16.01
N GLU A 731 -15.93 21.10 17.21
CA GLU A 731 -15.77 22.54 17.53
C GLU A 731 -14.90 22.92 18.74
N ASP A 732 -14.32 21.98 19.52
CA ASP A 732 -13.66 22.35 20.79
C ASP A 732 -12.22 21.82 20.97
N GLU A 733 -11.32 21.95 19.98
CA GLU A 733 -9.87 21.82 20.23
C GLU A 733 -9.02 22.84 19.43
N ASP A 734 -9.22 24.12 19.73
CA ASP A 734 -8.24 25.17 19.42
C ASP A 734 -8.10 26.09 20.65
N GLU A 735 -7.15 25.79 21.55
CA GLU A 735 -6.33 26.74 22.33
C GLU A 735 -5.60 26.07 23.54
N GLN A 736 -4.30 25.75 23.41
CA GLN A 736 -3.18 26.25 24.26
C GLN A 736 -1.94 25.33 24.38
N GLU A 737 -0.84 25.88 23.84
CA GLU A 737 0.53 25.92 24.36
C GLU A 737 1.35 24.66 24.72
N CYS A 738 2.33 24.41 23.85
CA CYS A 738 3.75 24.15 24.12
C CYS A 738 4.23 24.25 25.59
N ALA A 739 4.74 23.15 26.18
CA ALA A 739 6.11 23.09 26.76
C ALA A 739 6.47 21.75 27.44
N SER A 740 7.67 21.28 27.07
CA SER A 740 8.70 20.58 27.87
C SER A 740 8.75 19.05 27.98
N GLU A 741 9.97 18.57 27.72
CA GLU A 741 10.49 17.21 27.81
C GLU A 741 10.51 16.66 29.25
N GLY A 742 10.29 15.34 29.41
CA GLY A 742 10.66 14.62 30.64
C GLY A 742 10.04 13.21 30.81
N GLU A 743 10.79 12.19 30.40
CA GLU A 743 10.93 10.81 30.94
C GLU A 743 9.74 10.02 31.54
N GLU A 744 9.49 8.87 30.88
CA GLU A 744 9.27 7.50 31.41
C GLU A 744 8.17 7.16 32.45
N ASN A 745 7.31 6.23 31.98
CA ASN A 745 6.65 5.10 32.67
C ASN A 745 5.48 5.39 33.63
N GLY A 746 4.30 4.98 33.17
CA GLY A 746 3.15 4.69 34.01
C GLY A 746 1.95 4.31 33.15
N ASP A 747 1.65 3.01 33.09
CA ASP A 747 0.40 2.47 32.55
C ASP A 747 -0.78 3.08 33.34
N GLU A 748 -1.54 3.99 32.71
CA GLU A 748 -2.91 4.31 33.12
C GLU A 748 -3.72 4.40 31.82
N GLU A 749 -4.47 3.33 31.54
CA GLU A 749 -5.60 3.32 30.63
C GLU A 749 -6.62 4.33 31.18
N GLU A 750 -6.71 5.51 30.58
CA GLU A 750 -7.89 6.38 30.73
C GLU A 750 -8.99 5.76 29.85
N GLU A 751 -9.86 4.99 30.49
CA GLU A 751 -11.12 4.54 29.94
C GLU A 751 -12.02 5.78 29.77
N ASP A 752 -12.18 6.25 28.53
CA ASP A 752 -13.29 7.11 28.13
C ASP A 752 -14.59 6.31 28.25
N GLU A 753 -15.13 6.25 29.46
CA GLU A 753 -16.39 5.59 29.83
C GLU A 753 -17.62 6.38 29.34
N GLU A 754 -17.84 6.60 28.04
CA GLU A 754 -19.16 7.02 27.52
C GLU A 754 -19.52 6.40 26.15
N MET A 755 -19.64 5.05 26.07
CA MET A 755 -20.51 4.38 25.08
C MET A 755 -20.84 2.92 25.48
N GLU A 756 -21.39 2.71 26.68
CA GLU A 756 -21.34 1.38 27.33
C GLU A 756 -22.57 0.45 27.19
N ASP A 757 -23.60 0.73 26.38
CA ASP A 757 -24.77 -0.16 26.38
C ASP A 757 -24.83 -1.23 25.27
N PHE A 758 -24.12 -1.09 24.13
CA PHE A 758 -24.13 -2.11 23.06
C PHE A 758 -22.87 -2.13 22.17
N PRO A 759 -21.76 -2.80 22.58
CA PRO A 759 -20.58 -2.91 21.71
C PRO A 759 -20.90 -3.73 20.45
N GLN A 760 -20.55 -3.19 19.28
CA GLN A 760 -20.68 -3.92 18.01
C GLN A 760 -19.69 -5.10 17.98
N PRO A 761 -20.06 -6.25 17.35
CA PRO A 761 -19.12 -7.33 17.10
C PRO A 761 -17.95 -6.87 16.21
N ASP A 762 -16.87 -7.63 16.21
CA ASP A 762 -15.75 -7.44 15.28
C ASP A 762 -16.23 -7.33 13.81
N PRO A 763 -15.72 -6.37 13.00
CA PRO A 763 -16.11 -6.18 11.60
C PRO A 763 -16.10 -7.47 10.76
N GLU A 764 -15.15 -8.39 10.99
CA GLU A 764 -15.11 -9.67 10.27
C GLU A 764 -16.33 -10.54 10.59
N VAL A 765 -16.77 -10.53 11.85
CA VAL A 765 -17.97 -11.26 12.31
C VAL A 765 -19.22 -10.65 11.71
N ILE A 766 -19.32 -9.32 11.68
CA ILE A 766 -20.43 -8.59 11.06
C ILE A 766 -20.55 -8.95 9.57
N LEU A 767 -19.44 -8.92 8.82
CA LEU A 767 -19.44 -9.30 7.41
C LEU A 767 -19.80 -10.78 7.20
N SER A 768 -19.32 -11.67 8.09
CA SER A 768 -19.70 -13.08 8.06
C SER A 768 -21.20 -13.28 8.28
N ASN A 769 -21.77 -12.57 9.26
CA ASN A 769 -23.20 -12.57 9.54
C ASN A 769 -24.00 -12.07 8.33
N LYS A 770 -23.61 -10.94 7.74
CA LYS A 770 -24.22 -10.43 6.50
C LYS A 770 -24.20 -11.46 5.37
N ARG A 771 -23.03 -12.08 5.13
CA ARG A 771 -22.84 -13.11 4.09
C ARG A 771 -23.68 -14.35 4.32
N SER A 772 -23.93 -14.70 5.58
CA SER A 772 -24.78 -15.84 5.95
C SER A 772 -26.28 -15.51 5.88
N HIS A 773 -26.66 -14.23 5.95
CA HIS A 773 -28.05 -13.82 6.03
C HIS A 773 -28.77 -13.98 4.67
N PRO A 774 -29.83 -14.80 4.56
CA PRO A 774 -30.45 -15.15 3.29
C PRO A 774 -31.11 -13.95 2.58
N VAL A 775 -31.54 -12.95 3.33
CA VAL A 775 -32.29 -11.79 2.82
C VAL A 775 -31.41 -10.54 2.61
N LEU A 776 -30.36 -10.36 3.42
CA LEU A 776 -29.55 -9.13 3.44
C LEU A 776 -28.24 -9.28 2.65
N ARG A 777 -27.73 -10.50 2.50
CA ARG A 777 -26.56 -10.81 1.67
C ARG A 777 -26.61 -10.18 0.27
N PRO A 778 -27.73 -10.22 -0.47
CA PRO A 778 -27.71 -9.78 -1.86
C PRO A 778 -27.75 -8.25 -2.01
N ILE A 779 -27.91 -7.49 -0.91
CA ILE A 779 -27.96 -6.02 -0.92
C ILE A 779 -26.54 -5.46 -1.07
N LEU A 780 -26.35 -4.72 -2.16
CA LEU A 780 -25.10 -4.03 -2.49
C LEU A 780 -25.12 -2.59 -2.00
N ARG A 781 -26.24 -1.88 -2.21
CA ARG A 781 -26.44 -0.48 -1.83
C ARG A 781 -27.85 -0.28 -1.27
N SER A 782 -27.98 0.59 -0.29
CA SER A 782 -29.27 1.19 0.07
C SER A 782 -29.09 2.63 0.52
N LYS A 783 -30.07 3.49 0.21
CA LYS A 783 -30.02 4.92 0.49
C LYS A 783 -31.42 5.47 0.73
N GLY A 784 -31.57 6.47 1.57
CA GLY A 784 -32.85 7.13 1.76
C GLY A 784 -32.98 7.74 3.15
N PHE A 785 -34.21 7.84 3.62
CA PHE A 785 -34.50 8.36 4.94
C PHE A 785 -35.54 7.50 5.66
N PHE A 786 -35.50 7.55 6.99
CA PHE A 786 -36.37 6.77 7.85
C PHE A 786 -36.88 7.57 9.04
N TRP A 787 -37.87 7.00 9.73
CA TRP A 787 -38.55 7.64 10.84
C TRP A 787 -38.44 6.76 12.08
N LEU A 788 -37.78 7.25 13.11
CA LEU A 788 -37.68 6.60 14.42
C LEU A 788 -38.77 7.06 15.37
N ALA A 789 -39.32 6.13 16.17
CA ALA A 789 -40.36 6.46 17.14
C ALA A 789 -39.88 7.45 18.22
N THR A 790 -38.59 7.39 18.60
CA THR A 790 -37.96 8.25 19.61
C THR A 790 -37.63 9.65 19.10
N ARG A 791 -37.51 9.84 17.78
CA ARG A 791 -37.15 11.11 17.12
C ARG A 791 -38.31 11.58 16.22
N PRO A 792 -39.37 12.18 16.80
CA PRO A 792 -40.61 12.47 16.08
C PRO A 792 -40.54 13.72 15.17
N TYR A 793 -39.52 14.56 15.34
CA TYR A 793 -39.40 15.87 14.69
C TYR A 793 -38.41 15.91 13.53
N GLN A 794 -37.42 15.02 13.51
CA GLN A 794 -36.43 14.86 12.45
C GLN A 794 -36.59 13.50 11.75
N PHE A 795 -36.07 13.39 10.53
CA PHE A 795 -35.88 12.12 9.85
C PHE A 795 -34.43 11.63 10.06
N GLY A 796 -34.21 10.32 9.98
CA GLY A 796 -32.86 9.76 9.94
C GLY A 796 -32.39 9.58 8.52
N GLU A 797 -31.12 9.86 8.26
CA GLU A 797 -30.48 9.56 6.99
C GLU A 797 -29.94 8.13 6.98
N TRP A 798 -30.13 7.43 5.86
CA TRP A 798 -29.68 6.06 5.66
C TRP A 798 -28.78 5.99 4.43
N SER A 799 -27.53 5.55 4.60
CA SER A 799 -26.59 5.32 3.51
C SER A 799 -25.79 4.05 3.78
N GLN A 800 -25.97 3.02 2.95
CA GLN A 800 -25.27 1.74 3.09
C GLN A 800 -24.64 1.36 1.77
N ALA A 801 -23.34 1.03 1.76
CA ALA A 801 -22.63 0.44 0.62
C ALA A 801 -21.80 -0.76 1.08
N GLY A 802 -21.86 -1.88 0.34
CA GLY A 802 -21.14 -3.09 0.73
C GLY A 802 -21.52 -3.53 2.15
N GLY A 803 -20.56 -3.79 3.03
CA GLY A 803 -20.84 -4.15 4.43
C GLY A 803 -21.18 -2.99 5.38
N MET A 804 -21.02 -1.74 4.94
CA MET A 804 -21.10 -0.54 5.77
C MET A 804 -22.50 0.10 5.72
N LEU A 805 -22.99 0.61 6.85
CA LEU A 805 -24.20 1.41 6.97
C LEU A 805 -23.93 2.63 7.85
N THR A 806 -23.98 3.80 7.24
CA THR A 806 -23.95 5.10 7.92
C THR A 806 -25.37 5.56 8.19
N VAL A 807 -25.62 5.95 9.43
CA VAL A 807 -26.88 6.56 9.87
C VAL A 807 -26.59 7.91 10.50
N GLY A 808 -27.23 8.95 9.99
CA GLY A 808 -27.09 10.32 10.48
C GLY A 808 -28.41 10.92 10.95
N CYS A 809 -28.31 12.01 11.72
CA CYS A 809 -29.43 12.90 11.95
C CYS A 809 -29.72 13.68 10.66
N GLY A 810 -30.93 13.54 10.13
CA GLY A 810 -31.39 14.36 9.02
C GLY A 810 -32.16 15.58 9.52
N GLY A 811 -32.54 16.45 8.58
CA GLY A 811 -33.30 17.66 8.89
C GLY A 811 -34.70 17.40 9.47
N PRO A 812 -35.40 18.47 9.87
CA PRO A 812 -36.76 18.36 10.36
C PRO A 812 -37.75 17.93 9.28
N TRP A 813 -38.80 17.20 9.67
CA TRP A 813 -39.95 16.95 8.78
C TRP A 813 -40.59 18.27 8.35
N PHE A 814 -41.05 18.39 7.10
CA PHE A 814 -41.73 19.61 6.64
C PHE A 814 -42.99 19.91 7.45
N ALA A 815 -43.62 18.90 8.05
CA ALA A 815 -44.72 19.07 9.00
C ALA A 815 -44.36 19.89 10.26
N GLU A 816 -43.07 20.03 10.58
CA GLU A 816 -42.56 20.79 11.73
C GLU A 816 -41.97 22.15 11.34
N VAL A 817 -41.82 22.41 10.04
CA VAL A 817 -41.24 23.64 9.49
C VAL A 817 -42.38 24.60 9.08
N PRO A 818 -42.35 25.89 9.49
CA PRO A 818 -43.32 26.88 9.03
C PRO A 818 -43.37 26.99 7.50
N GLU A 819 -44.56 27.17 6.94
CA GLU A 819 -44.77 27.21 5.49
C GLU A 819 -43.98 28.35 4.79
N GLU A 820 -43.60 29.39 5.54
CA GLU A 820 -42.75 30.48 5.07
C GLU A 820 -41.29 30.08 4.81
N ALA A 821 -40.82 28.99 5.41
CA ALA A 821 -39.46 28.46 5.25
C ALA A 821 -39.37 27.32 4.22
N TRP A 822 -40.47 27.00 3.54
CA TRP A 822 -40.48 25.99 2.47
C TRP A 822 -39.83 26.53 1.19
N PRO A 823 -39.26 25.66 0.33
CA PRO A 823 -38.69 26.07 -0.95
C PRO A 823 -39.67 26.89 -1.81
N GLU A 824 -39.18 27.96 -2.44
CA GLU A 824 -40.00 28.83 -3.31
C GLU A 824 -40.33 28.21 -4.68
N ASP A 825 -39.61 27.16 -5.08
CA ASP A 825 -39.83 26.46 -6.33
C ASP A 825 -41.20 25.74 -6.33
N ALA A 826 -42.03 26.06 -7.34
CA ALA A 826 -43.41 25.58 -7.41
C ALA A 826 -43.54 24.07 -7.63
N ASP A 827 -42.60 23.43 -8.33
CA ASP A 827 -42.63 21.99 -8.57
C ASP A 827 -42.16 21.23 -7.33
N VAL A 828 -41.15 21.76 -6.61
CA VAL A 828 -40.69 21.20 -5.33
C VAL A 828 -41.77 21.30 -4.26
N ARG A 829 -42.42 22.47 -4.13
CA ARG A 829 -43.49 22.69 -3.15
C ARG A 829 -44.66 21.73 -3.38
N LYS A 830 -45.05 21.55 -4.64
CA LYS A 830 -46.11 20.62 -5.01
C LYS A 830 -45.76 19.17 -4.67
N SER A 831 -44.49 18.77 -4.88
CA SER A 831 -44.02 17.43 -4.49
C SER A 831 -44.11 17.21 -2.97
N ILE A 832 -43.78 18.24 -2.17
CA ILE A 832 -43.92 18.18 -0.72
C ILE A 832 -45.41 18.03 -0.35
N GLU A 833 -46.29 18.86 -0.90
CA GLU A 833 -47.73 18.80 -0.66
C GLU A 833 -48.35 17.44 -1.04
N ASP A 834 -47.92 16.84 -2.16
CA ASP A 834 -48.37 15.52 -2.61
C ASP A 834 -47.99 14.40 -1.62
N ASP A 835 -46.92 14.59 -0.83
CA ASP A 835 -46.45 13.65 0.17
C ASP A 835 -47.14 13.82 1.55
N PHE A 836 -47.87 14.91 1.79
CA PHE A 836 -48.56 15.16 3.06
C PHE A 836 -49.78 14.24 3.24
N GLN A 837 -49.81 13.50 4.34
CA GLN A 837 -50.94 12.66 4.71
C GLN A 837 -51.33 12.82 6.18
N GLU A 838 -52.62 13.05 6.43
CA GLU A 838 -53.18 13.09 7.78
C GLU A 838 -53.07 11.73 8.50
N PRO A 839 -52.77 11.71 9.82
CA PRO A 839 -52.64 12.86 10.72
C PRO A 839 -51.19 13.33 10.99
N TRP A 840 -50.20 12.83 10.26
CA TRP A 840 -48.77 12.98 10.63
C TRP A 840 -47.91 13.72 9.59
N GLY A 841 -48.52 14.26 8.53
CA GLY A 841 -47.86 15.06 7.51
C GLY A 841 -47.04 14.22 6.54
N ASP A 842 -45.81 14.65 6.28
CA ASP A 842 -44.85 14.04 5.34
C ASP A 842 -44.03 12.87 5.92
N ARG A 843 -44.17 12.61 7.23
CA ARG A 843 -43.46 11.54 7.96
C ARG A 843 -43.63 10.16 7.32
N ARG A 844 -42.50 9.57 6.89
CA ARG A 844 -42.46 8.24 6.26
C ARG A 844 -41.05 7.65 6.28
N GLN A 845 -40.90 6.45 5.77
CA GLN A 845 -39.61 5.89 5.38
C GLN A 845 -39.64 5.75 3.87
N GLU A 846 -38.55 6.10 3.22
CA GLU A 846 -38.34 5.92 1.80
C GLU A 846 -36.89 5.51 1.59
N ILE A 847 -36.67 4.20 1.50
CA ILE A 847 -35.32 3.61 1.39
C ILE A 847 -35.27 2.80 0.10
N VAL A 848 -34.36 3.16 -0.79
CA VAL A 848 -34.07 2.36 -1.98
C VAL A 848 -33.08 1.26 -1.61
N PHE A 849 -33.34 0.04 -2.10
CA PHE A 849 -32.42 -1.11 -2.01
C PHE A 849 -32.02 -1.54 -3.41
N ILE A 850 -30.73 -1.81 -3.61
CA ILE A 850 -30.15 -2.24 -4.88
C ILE A 850 -29.30 -3.48 -4.59
N GLY A 851 -29.50 -4.55 -5.35
CA GLY A 851 -28.77 -5.78 -5.11
C GLY A 851 -29.00 -6.89 -6.14
N GLU A 852 -28.23 -7.96 -6.02
CA GLU A 852 -28.27 -9.11 -6.94
C GLU A 852 -29.25 -10.18 -6.44
N GLY A 853 -30.48 -10.16 -6.96
CA GLY A 853 -31.48 -11.17 -6.68
C GLY A 853 -32.17 -10.91 -5.35
N ILE A 854 -32.32 -9.63 -5.00
CA ILE A 854 -32.97 -9.22 -3.76
C ILE A 854 -34.43 -9.68 -3.76
N ASP A 855 -34.83 -10.37 -2.70
CA ASP A 855 -36.22 -10.74 -2.48
C ASP A 855 -36.95 -9.54 -1.88
N THR A 856 -37.65 -8.79 -2.74
CA THR A 856 -38.34 -7.56 -2.36
C THR A 856 -39.41 -7.79 -1.30
N ALA A 857 -40.09 -8.94 -1.34
CA ALA A 857 -41.09 -9.30 -0.34
C ALA A 857 -40.42 -9.61 1.00
N ALA A 858 -39.35 -10.41 1.00
CA ALA A 858 -38.66 -10.77 2.22
C ALA A 858 -38.01 -9.56 2.93
N ILE A 859 -37.40 -8.63 2.17
CA ILE A 859 -36.83 -7.40 2.75
C ILE A 859 -37.96 -6.51 3.30
N THR A 860 -39.06 -6.38 2.57
CA THR A 860 -40.22 -5.60 3.02
C THR A 860 -40.81 -6.17 4.30
N ASP A 861 -40.97 -7.49 4.39
CA ASP A 861 -41.47 -8.16 5.59
C ASP A 861 -40.53 -7.97 6.78
N LEU A 862 -39.22 -8.10 6.57
CA LEU A 862 -38.19 -7.90 7.59
C LEU A 862 -38.20 -6.46 8.16
N LEU A 863 -38.33 -5.45 7.30
CA LEU A 863 -38.47 -4.06 7.74
C LEU A 863 -39.83 -3.80 8.40
N ASN A 864 -40.91 -4.40 7.91
CA ASN A 864 -42.24 -4.28 8.51
C ASN A 864 -42.28 -4.82 9.95
N GLU A 865 -41.52 -5.88 10.27
CA GLU A 865 -41.38 -6.39 11.64
C GLU A 865 -40.76 -5.36 12.61
N CYS A 866 -39.96 -4.43 12.08
CA CYS A 866 -39.37 -3.33 12.84
C CYS A 866 -40.34 -2.17 13.06
N LEU A 867 -41.48 -2.08 12.37
CA LEU A 867 -42.46 -1.00 12.56
C LEU A 867 -43.19 -1.08 13.91
N LEU A 868 -43.67 0.06 14.42
CA LEU A 868 -44.58 0.04 15.57
C LEU A 868 -45.85 -0.78 15.26
N SER A 869 -46.20 -1.65 16.21
CA SER A 869 -47.48 -2.36 16.22
C SER A 869 -48.64 -1.40 16.44
N ASP A 870 -49.88 -1.85 16.18
CA ASP A 870 -51.07 -1.00 16.36
C ASP A 870 -51.18 -0.43 17.79
N GLY A 871 -50.87 -1.23 18.81
CA GLY A 871 -50.90 -0.80 20.20
C GLY A 871 -49.80 0.22 20.55
N GLU A 872 -48.61 0.06 19.98
CA GLU A 872 -47.50 1.03 20.16
C GLU A 872 -47.77 2.33 19.41
N MET A 873 -48.35 2.25 18.20
CA MET A 873 -48.73 3.42 17.42
C MET A 873 -49.83 4.24 18.12
N GLU A 874 -50.78 3.59 18.79
CA GLU A 874 -51.75 4.29 19.64
C GLU A 874 -51.07 4.99 20.82
N LYS A 875 -50.10 4.34 21.47
CA LYS A 875 -49.33 4.94 22.57
C LYS A 875 -48.53 6.16 22.09
N TRP A 876 -47.81 6.01 20.99
CA TRP A 876 -47.07 7.09 20.32
C TRP A 876 -47.97 8.27 19.98
N GLY A 877 -49.13 8.01 19.37
CA GLY A 877 -50.11 9.04 19.03
C GLY A 877 -50.74 9.75 20.25
N ARG A 878 -50.85 9.09 21.40
CA ARG A 878 -51.31 9.73 22.65
C ARG A 878 -50.26 10.69 23.21
N ILE A 879 -48.98 10.31 23.19
CA ILE A 879 -47.88 11.16 23.65
C ILE A 879 -47.84 12.43 22.79
N MET A 880 -47.80 12.28 21.46
CA MET A 880 -47.78 13.43 20.52
C MET A 880 -48.98 14.38 20.65
N LYS A 881 -50.17 13.88 21.00
CA LYS A 881 -51.40 14.70 21.12
C LYS A 881 -51.56 15.36 22.49
N THR A 882 -50.61 15.18 23.41
CA THR A 882 -50.69 15.72 24.77
C THR A 882 -50.35 17.21 24.77
N LYS A 883 -51.39 18.06 24.70
CA LYS A 883 -51.29 19.54 24.62
C LYS A 883 -50.56 20.26 25.77
N LYS A 884 -50.10 19.53 26.79
CA LYS A 884 -49.47 20.11 28.00
C LYS A 884 -47.95 19.98 28.03
N LEU A 885 -47.36 19.25 27.09
CA LEU A 885 -45.93 18.98 27.05
C LEU A 885 -45.25 19.84 25.97
N SER A 886 -44.03 20.32 26.24
CA SER A 886 -43.14 20.90 25.24
C SER A 886 -42.64 19.84 24.24
N LYS A 887 -42.00 20.26 23.14
CA LYS A 887 -41.42 19.33 22.17
C LYS A 887 -40.33 18.45 22.83
N THR A 888 -39.47 19.06 23.64
CA THR A 888 -38.44 18.37 24.42
C THR A 888 -39.04 17.34 25.38
N GLU A 889 -40.07 17.72 26.15
CA GLU A 889 -40.75 16.79 27.06
C GLU A 889 -41.44 15.64 26.31
N ILE A 890 -41.94 15.88 25.09
CA ILE A 890 -42.49 14.82 24.24
C ILE A 890 -41.38 13.85 23.84
N GLN A 891 -40.24 14.35 23.36
CA GLN A 891 -39.09 13.54 22.94
C GLN A 891 -38.51 12.72 24.12
N GLU A 892 -38.34 13.31 25.30
CA GLU A 892 -37.96 12.60 26.52
C GLU A 892 -38.95 11.48 26.88
N ASN A 893 -40.25 11.76 26.81
CA ASN A 893 -41.27 10.73 27.03
C ASN A 893 -41.20 9.59 25.99
N MET A 894 -40.80 9.89 24.75
CA MET A 894 -40.56 8.86 23.73
C MET A 894 -39.32 8.02 24.08
N MET A 895 -38.20 8.64 24.45
CA MET A 895 -36.97 7.94 24.89
C MET A 895 -37.19 7.07 26.14
N GLN A 896 -38.06 7.49 27.06
CA GLN A 896 -38.45 6.67 28.21
C GLN A 896 -39.44 5.54 27.84
N THR A 897 -40.14 5.67 26.72
CA THR A 897 -41.17 4.72 26.29
C THR A 897 -40.60 3.55 25.51
N TRP A 898 -39.56 3.77 24.70
CA TRP A 898 -38.87 2.74 23.93
C TRP A 898 -37.39 2.76 24.25
N GLU A 899 -36.81 1.58 24.47
CA GLU A 899 -35.36 1.40 24.58
C GLU A 899 -34.69 1.84 23.28
N ASP A 900 -33.85 2.86 23.37
CA ASP A 900 -33.15 3.47 22.25
C ASP A 900 -31.69 3.00 22.28
N GLY A 901 -31.23 2.34 21.21
CA GLY A 901 -29.85 1.87 21.08
C GLY A 901 -29.00 2.76 20.17
N TRP A 902 -29.54 3.90 19.77
CA TRP A 902 -28.94 4.85 18.84
C TRP A 902 -28.25 5.98 19.60
N VAL A 903 -27.21 6.57 19.00
CA VAL A 903 -26.55 7.78 19.52
C VAL A 903 -27.56 8.93 19.61
N GLU A 904 -27.41 9.82 20.58
CA GLU A 904 -28.28 10.99 20.70
C GLU A 904 -28.12 11.92 19.50
N TRP A 905 -29.25 12.35 18.94
CA TRP A 905 -29.27 13.36 17.87
C TRP A 905 -29.44 14.75 18.49
N PRO A 906 -28.86 15.81 17.88
CA PRO A 906 -29.02 17.19 18.32
C PRO A 906 -30.49 17.54 18.57
N SER A 907 -30.73 18.35 19.60
CA SER A 907 -32.10 18.71 19.96
C SER A 907 -32.70 19.65 18.91
N PHE A 908 -33.98 19.47 18.59
CA PHE A 908 -34.70 20.30 17.60
C PHE A 908 -34.65 21.82 17.91
N GLU A 909 -34.35 22.23 19.14
CA GLU A 909 -34.25 23.64 19.53
C GLU A 909 -32.85 24.26 19.28
N GLU A 910 -31.80 23.45 19.11
CA GLU A 910 -30.42 23.93 18.88
C GLU A 910 -30.15 24.26 17.39
N GLU A 911 -30.92 23.71 16.46
CA GLU A 911 -30.68 23.84 15.00
C GLU A 911 -31.46 24.96 14.28
N LEU A 912 -32.28 25.77 14.96
CA LEU A 912 -32.82 26.98 14.29
C LEU A 912 -31.71 28.04 14.24
N PRO A 913 -31.18 28.40 13.06
CA PRO A 913 -30.11 29.37 13.00
C PRO A 913 -30.59 30.69 13.61
N GLU A 914 -29.79 31.29 14.49
CA GLU A 914 -30.02 32.63 15.07
C GLU A 914 -30.17 33.75 14.00
N GLN A 915 -30.06 33.42 12.70
CA GLN A 915 -30.31 34.31 11.58
C GLN A 915 -31.79 34.65 11.31
N MET A 916 -32.76 34.06 12.03
CA MET A 916 -34.20 34.34 11.82
C MET A 916 -34.78 35.52 12.64
N GLU A 917 -34.01 36.17 13.53
CA GLU A 917 -34.44 37.44 14.17
C GLU A 917 -34.07 38.71 13.35
N GLY A 918 -33.39 38.56 12.22
CA GLY A 918 -32.96 39.66 11.35
C GLY A 918 -33.85 39.90 10.13
N LYS A 919 -35.12 40.29 10.29
CA LYS A 919 -35.90 40.83 9.16
C LYS A 919 -35.31 42.17 8.69
N HIS A 920 -34.41 42.14 7.70
CA HIS A 920 -34.38 43.10 6.60
C HIS A 920 -33.40 42.69 5.49
N ARG A 921 -33.99 42.40 4.31
CA ARG A 921 -33.40 42.30 2.94
C ARG A 921 -33.03 40.91 2.42
N ILE A 922 -34.05 40.12 2.11
CA ILE A 922 -34.01 39.16 1.00
C ILE A 922 -35.22 39.48 0.12
N SER A 923 -35.05 40.41 -0.80
CA SER A 923 -36.01 40.76 -1.85
C SER A 923 -35.31 41.79 -2.71
N GLU A 924 -34.43 41.32 -3.59
CA GLU A 924 -34.03 41.95 -4.86
C GLU A 924 -32.73 41.27 -5.32
N HIS A 925 -32.81 40.37 -6.31
CA HIS A 925 -31.98 40.36 -7.53
C HIS A 925 -31.94 38.97 -8.20
N VAL A 926 -33.05 38.54 -8.80
CA VAL A 926 -33.00 37.80 -10.07
C VAL A 926 -34.13 38.30 -10.98
N GLY A 927 -33.74 39.01 -12.04
CA GLY A 927 -34.56 39.21 -13.23
C GLY A 927 -35.17 40.60 -13.41
N HIS A 928 -34.47 41.49 -14.12
CA HIS A 928 -35.00 42.05 -15.37
C HIS A 928 -33.91 42.85 -16.11
N GLY A 929 -33.52 42.38 -17.28
CA GLY A 929 -32.78 43.20 -18.24
C GLY A 929 -33.69 44.26 -18.83
N HIS A 930 -33.21 45.50 -18.94
CA HIS A 930 -33.74 46.44 -19.93
C HIS A 930 -32.65 47.28 -20.59
N ILE A 931 -32.64 47.12 -21.90
CA ILE A 931 -31.98 47.91 -22.94
C ILE A 931 -32.30 49.40 -22.76
N HIS A 932 -31.27 50.24 -22.70
CA HIS A 932 -31.40 51.69 -22.85
C HIS A 932 -31.66 52.05 -24.32
N ASN A 933 -32.70 52.85 -24.57
CA ASN A 933 -32.78 53.68 -25.77
C ASN A 933 -33.17 55.10 -25.37
N HIS A 934 -32.27 56.05 -25.62
CA HIS A 934 -32.46 57.48 -25.39
C HIS A 934 -33.39 58.10 -26.44
N ASN A 935 -34.27 59.03 -26.03
CA ASN A 935 -34.35 60.39 -26.63
C ASN A 935 -35.32 61.33 -25.87
N PRO A 936 -35.16 62.67 -26.02
CA PRO A 936 -35.11 63.62 -24.90
C PRO A 936 -36.33 64.55 -24.83
N PRO A 937 -36.45 65.43 -23.81
CA PRO A 937 -37.25 66.63 -23.94
C PRO A 937 -36.40 67.78 -24.49
N LEU A 938 -36.82 68.27 -25.66
CA LEU A 938 -36.50 69.59 -26.20
C LEU A 938 -36.79 70.70 -25.18
N LYS A 939 -35.80 71.58 -24.94
CA LYS A 939 -35.95 73.04 -24.73
C LYS A 939 -34.58 73.68 -24.45
N LYS A 940 -33.91 74.26 -25.45
CA LYS A 940 -34.03 75.68 -25.87
C LYS A 940 -32.91 76.01 -26.86
N GLU A 941 -33.36 76.55 -28.00
CA GLU A 941 -32.67 77.33 -29.05
C GLU A 941 -31.69 76.60 -29.98
#